data_AF-A0A8H5MYG0-F1
#
_entry.id   AF-A0A8H5MYG0-F1
#
_cell.length_a   1.000
_cell.length_b   1.000
_cell.length_c   1.000
_cell.angle_alpha   90.00
_cell.angle_beta   90.00
_cell.angle_gamma   90.00
#
_symmetry.space_group_name_H-M   'P 1'
#
loop_
_entity.id
_entity.type
_entity.pdbx_description
1 polymer ?
#
loop_
_entity_poly.entity_id
_entity_poly.type
_entity_poly.pdbx_seq_one_letter_code
_entity_poly.pdbx_strand_id
1 'polypeptide(L)'
;MAAVQSILAETLPGPTPSIALNGTTEPTTMQIDRSSSSPVMVNESTFGSTPAKGDSRIVVIVYGPGQEHIVSVFAEVLGTPCRARNGFEEVSSEDSGFVVGVAANEAKSDIAARNRNLVVAINTHCVNLGMPPDTQLSTHCDYEFLYTESPFFRRDLARFISFTLGQINYHDALMAKPRTYFISTTFPDVHAALPNIDILTVGADAVEIRVDLLREPLGDGSYSEVPSLSYVGEQVMLLRQRTELPIIFTTRCVRENGRFPMDKPELYYEYLYRAIQWGVEYIDVELWLPEEIRKKLHEQRGNSRIMSAFHDFSGNFRWPSTYAQEVFQRSIPYADIIKMIAIINEHNENFELEYFRSKMRAEYPNAPPFSAVNMGEVGQFSRTLNPVFTPITHPLLPLIAAPGQLSAAEINAALSLLGQLPRKRIYGINSSSSRNATPQAPFYEKCINELGLPHQFAVVERHPNNPRSLETWCNQKHFGGAYLNPGLPHNALTKVSPFFAGLNGGNGPILTEAARVIGVVDTIVVQSGTSSRSSSPGSMPSSPRQRQNDSVDLGSQSGLGSSTSLVFDNAGWKGILSTLTRDLAPSAYFGRSAVVMASSSDDAAPVFFAMRALKISKIYTVGFRTPSNLARNAPPIEPFISLESLQRARSVEDDSAPFVIVSALGSEKSHLVGMLLRAFGGVGPKGATNTKKVFLDLADGAVRKSSDPGLIAEKNGFAAYGADDVAAFTTVESLRLLVGQNVPYSFVRLASGSHRYGV
;
A
#
# COMPACT_ATOMS: atom_id res chain seq x y z
N MET A 1 -23.39 -2.37 30.79
CA MET A 1 -24.07 -1.76 31.94
C MET A 1 -23.08 -0.94 32.76
N ALA A 2 -22.24 -1.55 33.62
CA ALA A 2 -21.25 -0.83 34.41
C ALA A 2 -20.15 -0.14 33.58
N ALA A 3 -19.71 -0.71 32.43
CA ALA A 3 -18.62 -0.13 31.64
C ALA A 3 -18.92 1.25 31.03
N VAL A 4 -20.08 1.43 30.37
CA VAL A 4 -20.42 2.73 29.77
C VAL A 4 -20.66 3.78 30.87
N GLN A 5 -21.30 3.41 31.97
CA GLN A 5 -21.46 4.30 33.13
C GLN A 5 -20.13 4.61 33.84
N SER A 6 -19.21 3.65 33.95
CA SER A 6 -17.86 3.86 34.49
C SER A 6 -17.04 4.79 33.59
N ILE A 7 -17.06 4.59 32.27
CA ILE A 7 -16.36 5.46 31.31
C ILE A 7 -16.96 6.89 31.33
N LEU A 8 -18.29 7.00 31.37
CA LEU A 8 -18.97 8.30 31.46
C LEU A 8 -18.77 8.98 32.83
N ALA A 9 -18.61 8.21 33.91
CA ALA A 9 -18.39 8.74 35.26
C ALA A 9 -16.94 9.20 35.49
N GLU A 10 -15.95 8.58 34.85
CA GLU A 10 -14.53 8.96 34.95
C GLU A 10 -14.17 10.23 34.15
N THR A 11 -15.08 10.76 33.31
CA THR A 11 -14.79 11.83 32.33
C THR A 11 -15.45 13.19 32.63
N LEU A 12 -16.13 13.36 33.77
CA LEU A 12 -16.70 14.65 34.18
C LEU A 12 -15.64 15.53 34.89
N PRO A 13 -15.26 16.70 34.36
CA PRO A 13 -14.50 17.68 35.14
C PRO A 13 -15.42 18.28 36.21
N GLY A 14 -14.95 18.36 37.46
CA GLY A 14 -15.65 19.08 38.52
C GLY A 14 -15.84 20.58 38.18
N PRO A 15 -16.85 21.25 38.77
CA PRO A 15 -17.15 22.64 38.47
C PRO A 15 -15.98 23.55 38.91
N THR A 16 -15.50 24.38 37.99
CA THR A 16 -14.47 25.39 38.25
C THR A 16 -15.09 26.55 39.05
N PRO A 17 -14.44 27.07 40.10
CA PRO A 17 -14.98 28.19 40.86
C PRO A 17 -14.87 29.49 40.07
N SER A 18 -15.98 30.23 40.02
CA SER A 18 -16.09 31.56 39.45
C SER A 18 -15.32 32.59 40.29
N ILE A 19 -14.27 33.17 39.73
CA ILE A 19 -13.65 34.40 40.24
C ILE A 19 -14.29 35.58 39.52
N ALA A 20 -14.99 36.41 40.28
CA ALA A 20 -15.50 37.71 39.86
C ALA A 20 -14.37 38.75 39.89
N LEU A 21 -14.28 39.58 38.85
CA LEU A 21 -13.55 40.85 38.89
C LEU A 21 -14.29 41.90 38.04
N ASN A 22 -14.58 43.01 38.70
CA ASN A 22 -15.33 44.18 38.23
C ASN A 22 -14.47 45.15 37.40
N GLY A 23 -15.12 45.84 36.45
CA GLY A 23 -14.75 47.16 35.90
C GLY A 23 -13.65 47.12 34.82
N THR A 24 -13.76 47.74 33.65
CA THR A 24 -14.45 48.98 33.26
C THR A 24 -14.75 48.98 31.75
N THR A 25 -15.82 49.67 31.37
CA THR A 25 -16.34 49.89 30.02
C THR A 25 -15.52 50.91 29.22
N GLU A 26 -15.04 50.55 28.02
CA GLU A 26 -14.96 51.44 26.85
C GLU A 26 -15.17 50.64 25.54
N PRO A 27 -15.86 51.19 24.53
CA PRO A 27 -16.19 50.47 23.29
C PRO A 27 -15.20 50.83 22.18
N THR A 28 -14.35 49.89 21.77
CA THR A 28 -13.48 50.08 20.61
C THR A 28 -13.79 49.04 19.54
N THR A 29 -14.64 49.49 18.61
CA THR A 29 -14.66 49.21 17.17
C THR A 29 -14.12 47.86 16.70
N MET A 30 -15.02 47.02 16.19
CA MET A 30 -14.70 45.85 15.36
C MET A 30 -13.82 46.25 14.18
N GLN A 31 -12.59 45.75 14.14
CA GLN A 31 -11.84 45.61 12.90
C GLN A 31 -12.04 44.19 12.37
N ILE A 32 -12.85 44.10 11.33
CA ILE A 32 -12.98 42.93 10.46
C ILE A 32 -11.77 42.94 9.49
N ASP A 33 -11.26 41.74 9.23
CA ASP A 33 -10.31 41.30 8.20
C ASP A 33 -8.80 41.55 8.36
N ARG A 34 -8.11 40.48 8.79
CA ARG A 34 -6.94 39.97 8.06
C ARG A 34 -7.20 38.53 7.63
N SER A 35 -7.20 38.33 6.32
CA SER A 35 -7.27 37.05 5.61
C SER A 35 -6.23 36.06 6.15
N SER A 36 -6.68 35.02 6.87
CA SER A 36 -5.90 33.82 7.08
C SER A 36 -5.81 33.07 5.75
N SER A 37 -4.63 33.03 5.13
CA SER A 37 -4.40 32.19 3.96
C SER A 37 -4.61 30.72 4.35
N SER A 38 -5.46 30.02 3.60
CA SER A 38 -5.62 28.59 3.74
C SER A 38 -4.27 27.89 3.44
N PRO A 39 -3.86 26.88 4.21
CA PRO A 39 -2.60 26.18 3.98
C PRO A 39 -2.57 25.53 2.59
N VAL A 40 -1.37 25.43 2.00
CA VAL A 40 -1.15 24.77 0.71
C VAL A 40 -1.44 23.27 0.85
N MET A 41 -2.29 22.73 -0.04
CA MET A 41 -2.80 21.36 0.04
C MET A 41 -2.24 20.47 -1.08
N VAL A 42 -2.00 19.19 -0.76
CA VAL A 42 -1.66 18.15 -1.74
C VAL A 42 -2.70 17.02 -1.63
N ASN A 43 -3.17 16.53 -2.78
CA ASN A 43 -4.19 15.49 -2.85
C ASN A 43 -3.60 14.10 -2.52
N GLU A 44 -4.39 13.23 -1.87
CA GLU A 44 -3.91 11.92 -1.37
C GLU A 44 -3.44 10.95 -2.46
N SER A 45 -3.84 11.18 -3.72
CA SER A 45 -3.32 10.47 -4.89
C SER A 45 -1.79 10.47 -4.96
N THR A 46 -1.12 11.36 -4.23
CA THR A 46 0.34 11.48 -4.16
C THR A 46 1.00 10.53 -3.14
N PHE A 47 0.24 9.92 -2.22
CA PHE A 47 0.82 9.12 -1.11
C PHE A 47 0.05 7.80 -0.83
N GLY A 48 -0.83 7.36 -1.72
CA GLY A 48 -1.56 6.09 -1.65
C GLY A 48 -3.03 6.24 -2.05
N SER A 49 -3.58 5.31 -2.83
CA SER A 49 -4.98 5.37 -3.25
C SER A 49 -5.91 4.96 -2.10
N THR A 50 -6.83 5.84 -1.70
CA THR A 50 -7.98 5.46 -0.86
C THR A 50 -8.81 4.37 -1.57
N PRO A 51 -9.36 3.38 -0.85
CA PRO A 51 -10.14 2.32 -1.46
C PRO A 51 -11.31 2.82 -2.33
N ALA A 52 -11.41 2.31 -3.55
CA ALA A 52 -12.48 2.61 -4.49
C ALA A 52 -13.69 1.69 -4.24
N LYS A 53 -14.87 2.04 -4.79
CA LYS A 53 -16.06 1.18 -4.65
C LYS A 53 -15.87 -0.12 -5.44
N GLY A 54 -15.16 -0.02 -6.57
CA GLY A 54 -14.92 -1.14 -7.45
C GLY A 54 -16.10 -1.47 -8.35
N ASP A 55 -16.01 -2.65 -8.96
CA ASP A 55 -17.03 -3.27 -9.79
C ASP A 55 -18.31 -3.54 -8.96
N SER A 56 -19.46 -3.16 -9.50
CA SER A 56 -20.77 -3.32 -8.86
C SER A 56 -21.57 -4.50 -9.40
N ARG A 57 -21.03 -5.25 -10.36
CA ARG A 57 -21.63 -6.49 -10.87
C ARG A 57 -21.71 -7.55 -9.77
N ILE A 58 -22.61 -8.51 -9.95
CA ILE A 58 -22.79 -9.63 -9.01
C ILE A 58 -21.59 -10.56 -9.13
N VAL A 59 -20.95 -10.86 -8.00
CA VAL A 59 -19.84 -11.80 -7.96
C VAL A 59 -20.40 -13.22 -7.93
N VAL A 60 -20.11 -13.99 -8.98
CA VAL A 60 -20.49 -15.40 -9.11
C VAL A 60 -19.24 -16.26 -8.95
N ILE A 61 -19.27 -17.15 -7.96
CA ILE A 61 -18.20 -18.08 -7.63
C ILE A 61 -18.57 -19.46 -8.16
N VAL A 62 -17.80 -19.94 -9.14
CA VAL A 62 -17.92 -21.31 -9.63
C VAL A 62 -17.03 -22.21 -8.78
N TYR A 63 -17.59 -23.28 -8.21
CA TYR A 63 -16.90 -24.17 -7.29
C TYR A 63 -17.06 -25.65 -7.69
N GLY A 64 -16.03 -26.46 -7.42
CA GLY A 64 -16.03 -27.90 -7.70
C GLY A 64 -16.85 -28.72 -6.67
N PRO A 65 -17.10 -30.01 -6.93
CA PRO A 65 -17.83 -30.88 -6.00
C PRO A 65 -17.19 -30.90 -4.60
N GLY A 66 -17.99 -30.67 -3.55
CA GLY A 66 -17.51 -30.67 -2.16
C GLY A 66 -16.75 -29.39 -1.74
N GLN A 67 -16.69 -28.38 -2.62
CA GLN A 67 -16.00 -27.11 -2.37
C GLN A 67 -16.96 -25.95 -2.12
N GLU A 68 -18.24 -26.21 -1.80
CA GLU A 68 -19.28 -25.19 -1.60
C GLU A 68 -18.88 -24.12 -0.59
N HIS A 69 -18.05 -24.50 0.40
CA HIS A 69 -17.55 -23.63 1.44
C HIS A 69 -16.75 -22.44 0.90
N ILE A 70 -16.11 -22.52 -0.27
CA ILE A 70 -15.33 -21.40 -0.82
C ILE A 70 -16.22 -20.17 -1.09
N VAL A 71 -17.49 -20.38 -1.44
CA VAL A 71 -18.46 -19.30 -1.67
C VAL A 71 -18.69 -18.50 -0.41
N SER A 72 -18.82 -19.17 0.74
CA SER A 72 -18.99 -18.48 2.02
C SER A 72 -17.72 -17.74 2.44
N VAL A 73 -16.54 -18.27 2.13
CA VAL A 73 -15.27 -17.57 2.37
C VAL A 73 -15.15 -16.29 1.53
N PHE A 74 -15.52 -16.31 0.25
CA PHE A 74 -15.60 -15.10 -0.59
C PHE A 74 -16.60 -14.08 -0.02
N ALA A 75 -17.79 -14.54 0.38
CA ALA A 75 -18.80 -13.71 1.03
C ALA A 75 -18.28 -13.08 2.33
N GLU A 76 -17.59 -13.84 3.17
CA GLU A 76 -16.97 -13.32 4.39
C GLU A 76 -15.91 -12.24 4.08
N VAL A 77 -15.02 -12.49 3.11
CA VAL A 77 -13.97 -11.54 2.71
C VAL A 77 -14.56 -10.26 2.13
N LEU A 78 -15.63 -10.37 1.33
CA LEU A 78 -16.32 -9.21 0.75
C LEU A 78 -17.27 -8.50 1.71
N GLY A 79 -17.57 -9.13 2.86
CA GLY A 79 -18.59 -8.71 3.81
C GLY A 79 -19.99 -8.67 3.21
N THR A 80 -20.32 -9.66 2.37
CA THR A 80 -21.57 -9.73 1.62
C THR A 80 -22.22 -11.08 1.91
N PRO A 81 -23.55 -11.18 2.03
CA PRO A 81 -24.18 -12.49 2.17
C PRO A 81 -23.97 -13.37 0.93
N CYS A 82 -24.03 -14.69 1.09
CA CYS A 82 -23.98 -15.62 -0.04
C CYS A 82 -25.31 -16.37 -0.24
N ARG A 83 -25.55 -16.81 -1.47
CA ARG A 83 -26.64 -17.72 -1.86
C ARG A 83 -26.18 -18.62 -3.00
N ALA A 84 -26.88 -19.71 -3.24
CA ALA A 84 -26.60 -20.61 -4.36
C ALA A 84 -27.66 -20.46 -5.47
N ARG A 85 -27.26 -20.70 -6.71
CA ARG A 85 -28.11 -20.82 -7.90
C ARG A 85 -27.73 -22.07 -8.69
N ASN A 86 -28.65 -22.62 -9.47
CA ASN A 86 -28.40 -23.84 -10.27
C ASN A 86 -27.87 -23.52 -11.68
N GLY A 87 -27.35 -22.31 -11.93
CA GLY A 87 -26.85 -21.89 -13.23
C GLY A 87 -26.66 -20.38 -13.29
N PHE A 88 -26.00 -19.90 -14.35
CA PHE A 88 -25.91 -18.47 -14.67
C PHE A 88 -27.24 -17.89 -15.18
N GLU A 89 -28.12 -18.69 -15.76
CA GLU A 89 -29.44 -18.26 -16.24
C GLU A 89 -30.38 -17.82 -15.11
N GLU A 90 -30.19 -18.38 -13.90
CA GLU A 90 -30.95 -18.00 -12.70
C GLU A 90 -30.39 -16.73 -12.02
N VAL A 91 -29.21 -16.24 -12.42
CA VAL A 91 -28.60 -15.05 -11.82
C VAL A 91 -29.23 -13.80 -12.41
N SER A 92 -29.88 -13.01 -11.56
CA SER A 92 -30.61 -11.80 -11.95
C SER A 92 -30.26 -10.61 -11.07
N SER A 93 -30.85 -9.45 -11.36
CA SER A 93 -30.68 -8.24 -10.52
C SER A 93 -31.13 -8.43 -9.08
N GLU A 94 -31.97 -9.42 -8.77
CA GLU A 94 -32.38 -9.78 -7.40
C GLU A 94 -31.25 -10.38 -6.57
N ASP A 95 -30.16 -10.80 -7.22
CA ASP A 95 -28.94 -11.28 -6.57
C ASP A 95 -27.94 -10.15 -6.30
N SER A 96 -28.30 -8.89 -6.64
CA SER A 96 -27.49 -7.72 -6.27
C SER A 96 -27.31 -7.66 -4.75
N GLY A 97 -26.07 -7.46 -4.31
CA GLY A 97 -25.72 -7.49 -2.89
C GLY A 97 -25.51 -8.90 -2.32
N PHE A 98 -25.38 -9.93 -3.17
CA PHE A 98 -24.99 -11.28 -2.76
C PHE A 98 -23.76 -11.76 -3.54
N VAL A 99 -22.97 -12.61 -2.90
CA VAL A 99 -22.04 -13.52 -3.58
C VAL A 99 -22.83 -14.76 -3.98
N VAL A 100 -22.89 -15.06 -5.26
CA VAL A 100 -23.65 -16.21 -5.76
C VAL A 100 -22.71 -17.39 -6.00
N GLY A 101 -23.02 -18.54 -5.42
CA GLY A 101 -22.34 -19.80 -5.73
C GLY A 101 -23.06 -20.55 -6.86
N VAL A 102 -22.30 -21.06 -7.83
CA VAL A 102 -22.81 -21.99 -8.86
C VAL A 102 -21.88 -23.20 -8.92
N ALA A 103 -22.44 -24.40 -8.80
CA ALA A 103 -21.65 -25.62 -8.92
C ALA A 103 -21.06 -25.77 -10.34
N ALA A 104 -19.83 -26.25 -10.45
CA ALA A 104 -19.10 -26.36 -11.71
C ALA A 104 -19.86 -27.13 -12.80
N ASN A 105 -20.60 -28.20 -12.45
CA ASN A 105 -21.36 -28.98 -13.42
C ASN A 105 -22.54 -28.19 -14.01
N GLU A 106 -23.23 -27.42 -13.18
CA GLU A 106 -24.33 -26.56 -13.60
C GLU A 106 -23.81 -25.40 -14.44
N ALA A 107 -22.74 -24.74 -13.98
CA ALA A 107 -22.11 -23.63 -14.70
C ALA A 107 -21.71 -23.98 -16.14
N LYS A 108 -21.24 -25.21 -16.40
CA LYS A 108 -20.83 -25.63 -17.76
C LYS A 108 -21.98 -25.61 -18.76
N SER A 109 -23.22 -25.70 -18.30
CA SER A 109 -24.39 -25.74 -19.17
C SER A 109 -24.68 -24.37 -19.82
N ASP A 110 -24.41 -23.26 -19.11
CA ASP A 110 -24.89 -21.93 -19.50
C ASP A 110 -23.89 -20.78 -19.35
N ILE A 111 -22.70 -20.99 -18.78
CA ILE A 111 -21.70 -19.93 -18.54
C ILE A 111 -21.32 -19.15 -19.81
N ALA A 112 -21.32 -19.79 -20.97
CA ALA A 112 -20.99 -19.15 -22.25
C ALA A 112 -21.99 -18.04 -22.62
N ALA A 113 -23.25 -18.18 -22.21
CA ALA A 113 -24.34 -17.25 -22.46
C ALA A 113 -24.57 -16.24 -21.30
N ARG A 114 -23.70 -16.24 -20.27
CA ARG A 114 -23.87 -15.38 -19.09
C ARG A 114 -23.92 -13.90 -19.47
N ASN A 115 -24.70 -13.13 -18.71
CA ASN A 115 -24.74 -11.67 -18.86
C ASN A 115 -23.48 -11.01 -18.28
N ARG A 116 -22.46 -10.81 -19.12
CA ARG A 116 -21.17 -10.20 -18.73
C ARG A 116 -21.30 -8.78 -18.17
N ASN A 117 -22.39 -8.07 -18.46
CA ASN A 117 -22.64 -6.73 -17.91
C ASN A 117 -23.25 -6.77 -16.50
N LEU A 118 -23.80 -7.93 -16.10
CA LEU A 118 -24.43 -8.13 -14.80
C LEU A 118 -23.53 -8.85 -13.80
N VAL A 119 -22.71 -9.79 -14.27
CA VAL A 119 -21.92 -10.68 -13.40
C VAL A 119 -20.41 -10.56 -13.61
N VAL A 120 -19.66 -10.69 -12.52
CA VAL A 120 -18.23 -11.08 -12.52
C VAL A 120 -18.17 -12.56 -12.19
N ALA A 121 -17.72 -13.39 -13.12
CA ALA A 121 -17.59 -14.83 -12.91
C ALA A 121 -16.15 -15.20 -12.52
N ILE A 122 -16.00 -15.94 -11.42
CA ILE A 122 -14.71 -16.38 -10.90
C ILE A 122 -14.72 -17.90 -10.79
N ASN A 123 -13.85 -18.56 -11.55
CA ASN A 123 -13.60 -20.00 -11.41
C ASN A 123 -12.70 -20.25 -10.21
N THR A 124 -13.14 -21.01 -9.22
CA THR A 124 -12.30 -21.34 -8.07
C THR A 124 -11.81 -22.77 -8.15
N HIS A 125 -10.55 -23.00 -7.78
CA HIS A 125 -9.97 -24.34 -7.84
C HIS A 125 -9.02 -24.60 -6.68
N CYS A 126 -9.30 -25.66 -5.92
CA CYS A 126 -8.39 -26.15 -4.89
C CYS A 126 -7.29 -27.00 -5.53
N VAL A 127 -6.04 -26.51 -5.49
CA VAL A 127 -4.90 -27.20 -6.11
C VAL A 127 -4.62 -28.56 -5.45
N ASN A 128 -5.05 -28.77 -4.20
CA ASN A 128 -4.92 -30.04 -3.50
C ASN A 128 -5.75 -31.17 -4.13
N LEU A 129 -6.77 -30.85 -4.94
CA LEU A 129 -7.57 -31.85 -5.66
C LEU A 129 -6.98 -32.23 -7.04
N GLY A 130 -5.75 -31.78 -7.32
CA GLY A 130 -5.07 -31.98 -8.60
C GLY A 130 -5.31 -30.83 -9.57
N MET A 131 -4.47 -30.76 -10.60
CA MET A 131 -4.51 -29.75 -11.66
C MET A 131 -4.62 -30.45 -13.03
N PRO A 132 -5.10 -29.79 -14.10
CA PRO A 132 -5.58 -28.40 -14.19
C PRO A 132 -6.99 -28.19 -13.61
N PRO A 133 -7.39 -26.92 -13.37
CA PRO A 133 -8.80 -26.53 -13.29
C PRO A 133 -9.54 -26.86 -14.60
N ASP A 134 -10.87 -26.83 -14.56
CA ASP A 134 -11.68 -27.02 -15.75
C ASP A 134 -11.50 -25.88 -16.77
N THR A 135 -10.93 -26.21 -17.94
CA THR A 135 -10.54 -25.21 -18.95
C THR A 135 -11.73 -24.56 -19.65
N GLN A 136 -12.87 -25.24 -19.76
CA GLN A 136 -14.10 -24.66 -20.31
C GLN A 136 -14.60 -23.55 -19.38
N LEU A 137 -14.64 -23.82 -18.07
CA LEU A 137 -15.01 -22.83 -17.06
C LEU A 137 -14.02 -21.66 -17.04
N SER A 138 -12.71 -21.92 -17.02
CA SER A 138 -11.70 -20.85 -17.07
C SER A 138 -11.85 -19.96 -18.30
N THR A 139 -12.18 -20.53 -19.47
CA THR A 139 -12.33 -19.77 -20.72
C THR A 139 -13.49 -18.77 -20.67
N HIS A 140 -14.57 -19.11 -19.97
CA HIS A 140 -15.77 -18.26 -19.91
C HIS A 140 -15.86 -17.39 -18.64
N CYS A 141 -15.06 -17.64 -17.61
CA CYS A 141 -14.95 -16.79 -16.43
C CYS A 141 -14.11 -15.52 -16.71
N ASP A 142 -14.38 -14.46 -15.94
CA ASP A 142 -13.55 -13.24 -15.97
C ASP A 142 -12.23 -13.48 -15.24
N TYR A 143 -12.27 -14.25 -14.15
CA TYR A 143 -11.11 -14.54 -13.31
C TYR A 143 -11.06 -16.01 -12.89
N GLU A 144 -9.89 -16.43 -12.40
CA GLU A 144 -9.63 -17.74 -11.83
C GLU A 144 -8.85 -17.58 -10.52
N PHE A 145 -9.34 -18.20 -9.45
CA PHE A 145 -8.71 -18.17 -8.13
C PHE A 145 -8.27 -19.57 -7.73
N LEU A 146 -6.96 -19.76 -7.66
CA LEU A 146 -6.34 -20.98 -7.17
C LEU A 146 -6.08 -20.86 -5.68
N TYR A 147 -6.33 -21.93 -4.92
CA TYR A 147 -6.11 -21.93 -3.48
C TYR A 147 -5.71 -23.31 -2.95
N THR A 148 -5.14 -23.32 -1.75
CA THR A 148 -4.92 -24.52 -0.93
C THR A 148 -5.94 -24.58 0.20
N GLU A 149 -6.41 -25.77 0.57
CA GLU A 149 -7.39 -25.94 1.65
C GLU A 149 -6.73 -25.85 3.03
N SER A 150 -5.53 -26.41 3.20
CA SER A 150 -4.83 -26.45 4.47
C SER A 150 -3.32 -26.23 4.30
N PRO A 151 -2.79 -25.05 4.66
CA PRO A 151 -3.52 -23.87 5.13
C PRO A 151 -4.25 -23.11 4.00
N PHE A 152 -5.41 -22.53 4.31
CA PHE A 152 -6.08 -21.53 3.46
C PHE A 152 -5.60 -20.12 3.82
N PHE A 153 -5.08 -19.37 2.85
CA PHE A 153 -4.55 -18.03 3.07
C PHE A 153 -5.62 -16.97 2.78
N ARG A 154 -6.39 -16.56 3.78
CA ARG A 154 -7.46 -15.55 3.61
C ARG A 154 -6.96 -14.22 3.02
N ARG A 155 -5.75 -13.79 3.41
CA ARG A 155 -5.09 -12.61 2.83
C ARG A 155 -4.88 -12.68 1.33
N ASP A 156 -4.63 -13.87 0.79
CA ASP A 156 -4.40 -14.09 -0.63
C ASP A 156 -5.70 -13.80 -1.41
N LEU A 157 -6.80 -14.39 -0.93
CA LEU A 157 -8.14 -14.10 -1.44
C LEU A 157 -8.50 -12.62 -1.29
N ALA A 158 -8.29 -12.02 -0.12
CA ALA A 158 -8.59 -10.60 0.12
C ALA A 158 -7.84 -9.69 -0.85
N ARG A 159 -6.54 -9.95 -1.08
CA ARG A 159 -5.72 -9.24 -2.04
C ARG A 159 -6.21 -9.44 -3.48
N PHE A 160 -6.43 -10.69 -3.89
CA PHE A 160 -6.94 -11.04 -5.22
C PHE A 160 -8.26 -10.34 -5.50
N ILE A 161 -9.26 -10.50 -4.64
CA ILE A 161 -10.62 -9.99 -4.91
C ILE A 161 -10.71 -8.47 -4.80
N SER A 162 -9.95 -7.86 -3.88
CA SER A 162 -9.89 -6.39 -3.79
C SER A 162 -9.29 -5.79 -5.06
N PHE A 163 -8.30 -6.46 -5.65
CA PHE A 163 -7.68 -6.02 -6.90
C PHE A 163 -8.56 -6.30 -8.12
N THR A 164 -9.10 -7.52 -8.28
CA THR A 164 -9.92 -7.89 -9.44
C THR A 164 -11.26 -7.17 -9.49
N LEU A 165 -11.82 -6.76 -8.34
CA LEU A 165 -12.97 -5.88 -8.29
C LEU A 165 -12.60 -4.38 -8.31
N GLY A 166 -11.33 -4.01 -8.42
CA GLY A 166 -10.92 -2.60 -8.55
C GLY A 166 -11.15 -1.76 -7.29
N GLN A 167 -11.15 -2.39 -6.12
CA GLN A 167 -11.26 -1.70 -4.83
C GLN A 167 -9.92 -1.12 -4.37
N ILE A 168 -8.80 -1.67 -4.86
CA ILE A 168 -7.43 -1.18 -4.61
C ILE A 168 -6.70 -0.93 -5.93
N ASN A 169 -5.82 0.08 -5.95
CA ASN A 169 -5.00 0.41 -7.13
C ASN A 169 -3.53 0.66 -6.73
N TYR A 170 -2.66 -0.30 -7.03
CA TYR A 170 -1.23 -0.18 -6.75
C TYR A 170 -0.53 0.82 -7.69
N HIS A 171 -1.02 0.99 -8.93
CA HIS A 171 -0.33 1.74 -9.96
C HIS A 171 -0.15 3.21 -9.61
N ASP A 172 -1.23 3.88 -9.19
CA ASP A 172 -1.19 5.31 -8.89
C ASP A 172 -0.24 5.60 -7.72
N ALA A 173 -0.28 4.75 -6.68
CA ALA A 173 0.60 4.86 -5.53
C ALA A 173 2.08 4.70 -5.91
N LEU A 174 2.39 3.77 -6.82
CA LEU A 174 3.75 3.57 -7.33
C LEU A 174 4.20 4.72 -8.24
N MET A 175 3.33 5.27 -9.09
CA MET A 175 3.66 6.39 -9.98
C MET A 175 3.87 7.71 -9.23
N ALA A 176 3.35 7.83 -8.01
CA ALA A 176 3.61 8.97 -7.14
C ALA A 176 5.01 8.95 -6.50
N LYS A 177 5.67 7.78 -6.45
CA LYS A 177 7.03 7.67 -5.90
C LYS A 177 8.05 8.35 -6.81
N PRO A 178 9.11 8.98 -6.26
CA PRO A 178 10.19 9.55 -7.07
C PRO A 178 10.94 8.50 -7.91
N ARG A 179 11.08 7.29 -7.34
CA ARG A 179 11.70 6.14 -7.98
C ARG A 179 10.96 4.87 -7.61
N THR A 180 10.84 3.95 -8.58
CA THR A 180 10.33 2.60 -8.34
C THR A 180 11.26 1.52 -8.86
N TYR A 181 11.27 0.38 -8.16
CA TYR A 181 12.13 -0.76 -8.47
C TYR A 181 11.31 -2.04 -8.60
N PHE A 182 11.76 -3.02 -9.37
CA PHE A 182 11.20 -4.37 -9.28
C PHE A 182 12.30 -5.41 -9.31
N ILE A 183 12.09 -6.49 -8.57
CA ILE A 183 13.03 -7.62 -8.54
C ILE A 183 12.47 -8.77 -9.38
N SER A 184 13.31 -9.34 -10.23
CA SER A 184 12.95 -10.51 -11.04
C SER A 184 13.29 -11.80 -10.30
N THR A 185 12.30 -12.66 -10.07
CA THR A 185 12.56 -14.01 -9.57
C THR A 185 13.16 -14.85 -10.70
N THR A 186 14.38 -15.33 -10.51
CA THR A 186 15.11 -16.17 -11.49
C THR A 186 15.12 -17.65 -11.13
N PHE A 187 14.27 -18.03 -10.16
CA PHE A 187 14.20 -19.41 -9.68
C PHE A 187 13.48 -20.29 -10.71
N PRO A 188 13.93 -21.54 -10.91
CA PRO A 188 13.20 -22.51 -11.74
C PRO A 188 11.85 -22.92 -11.10
N ASP A 189 11.72 -22.72 -9.79
CA ASP A 189 10.51 -22.96 -8.99
C ASP A 189 10.45 -21.93 -7.85
N VAL A 190 9.31 -21.30 -7.65
CA VAL A 190 9.05 -20.25 -6.65
C VAL A 190 9.26 -20.76 -5.22
N HIS A 191 9.07 -22.05 -4.94
CA HIS A 191 9.32 -22.63 -3.61
C HIS A 191 10.73 -22.32 -3.09
N ALA A 192 11.71 -22.25 -3.98
CA ALA A 192 13.09 -21.92 -3.62
C ALA A 192 13.25 -20.47 -3.11
N ALA A 193 12.36 -19.56 -3.51
CA ALA A 193 12.36 -18.16 -3.08
C ALA A 193 11.63 -17.94 -1.76
N LEU A 194 10.58 -18.75 -1.47
CA LEU A 194 9.63 -18.47 -0.38
C LEU A 194 10.25 -18.28 1.01
N PRO A 195 11.28 -19.04 1.44
CA PRO A 195 11.90 -18.83 2.74
C PRO A 195 12.56 -17.46 2.91
N ASN A 196 12.98 -16.83 1.81
CA ASN A 196 13.75 -15.58 1.81
C ASN A 196 13.05 -14.44 1.07
N ILE A 197 11.81 -14.62 0.61
CA ILE A 197 11.13 -13.63 -0.25
C ILE A 197 11.00 -12.26 0.42
N ASP A 198 10.80 -12.25 1.74
CA ASP A 198 10.72 -11.02 2.55
C ASP A 198 12.04 -10.26 2.61
N ILE A 199 13.17 -10.94 2.42
CA ILE A 199 14.52 -10.34 2.38
C ILE A 199 14.83 -9.92 0.94
N LEU A 200 14.58 -10.82 -0.03
CA LEU A 200 14.81 -10.59 -1.46
C LEU A 200 14.10 -9.33 -1.96
N THR A 201 12.94 -9.02 -1.41
CA THR A 201 12.08 -7.92 -1.88
C THR A 201 12.29 -6.59 -1.14
N VAL A 202 13.27 -6.50 -0.23
CA VAL A 202 13.63 -5.22 0.40
C VAL A 202 14.10 -4.23 -0.67
N GLY A 203 13.51 -3.03 -0.67
CA GLY A 203 13.76 -1.99 -1.66
C GLY A 203 12.98 -2.15 -2.98
N ALA A 204 12.31 -3.28 -3.20
CA ALA A 204 11.48 -3.50 -4.38
C ALA A 204 10.04 -2.93 -4.20
N ASP A 205 9.45 -2.50 -5.31
CA ASP A 205 8.05 -2.07 -5.41
C ASP A 205 7.15 -3.12 -6.05
N ALA A 206 7.73 -4.08 -6.76
CA ALA A 206 7.03 -5.20 -7.36
C ALA A 206 7.97 -6.40 -7.49
N VAL A 207 7.38 -7.59 -7.64
CA VAL A 207 8.10 -8.84 -7.90
C VAL A 207 7.72 -9.35 -9.29
N GLU A 208 8.70 -9.52 -10.16
CA GLU A 208 8.50 -10.11 -11.48
C GLU A 208 8.66 -11.62 -11.43
N ILE A 209 7.63 -12.36 -11.82
CA ILE A 209 7.72 -13.79 -12.10
C ILE A 209 8.11 -14.00 -13.56
N ARG A 210 9.32 -14.54 -13.77
CA ARG A 210 9.85 -14.90 -15.09
C ARG A 210 9.39 -16.29 -15.48
N VAL A 211 8.23 -16.36 -16.12
CA VAL A 211 7.57 -17.61 -16.50
C VAL A 211 8.43 -18.43 -17.45
N ASP A 212 9.17 -17.76 -18.32
CA ASP A 212 10.11 -18.41 -19.23
C ASP A 212 11.30 -19.08 -18.53
N LEU A 213 11.58 -18.76 -17.26
CA LEU A 213 12.65 -19.38 -16.48
C LEU A 213 12.17 -20.52 -15.56
N LEU A 214 10.85 -20.64 -15.39
CA LEU A 214 10.26 -21.75 -14.64
C LEU A 214 10.53 -23.08 -15.33
N ARG A 215 10.72 -24.14 -14.54
CA ARG A 215 11.02 -25.48 -15.03
C ARG A 215 10.11 -26.51 -14.38
N GLU A 216 9.02 -26.81 -15.05
CA GLU A 216 8.10 -27.87 -14.65
C GLU A 216 8.76 -29.25 -14.86
N PRO A 217 8.98 -30.04 -13.79
CA PRO A 217 9.54 -31.39 -13.91
C PRO A 217 8.51 -32.36 -14.51
N LEU A 218 9.00 -33.29 -15.34
CA LEU A 218 8.21 -34.38 -15.92
C LEU A 218 8.53 -35.72 -15.22
N GLY A 219 7.62 -36.68 -15.31
CA GLY A 219 7.75 -37.98 -14.63
C GLY A 219 8.94 -38.84 -15.06
N ASP A 220 9.59 -38.50 -16.17
CA ASP A 220 10.77 -39.17 -16.72
C ASP A 220 12.10 -38.51 -16.32
N GLY A 221 12.05 -37.48 -15.46
CA GLY A 221 13.22 -36.71 -15.01
C GLY A 221 13.65 -35.60 -15.97
N SER A 222 12.95 -35.43 -17.10
CA SER A 222 13.09 -34.27 -17.96
C SER A 222 12.23 -33.10 -17.47
N TYR A 223 12.21 -32.00 -18.22
CA TYR A 223 11.41 -30.81 -17.91
C TYR A 223 10.60 -30.42 -19.13
N SER A 224 9.42 -29.86 -18.92
CA SER A 224 8.62 -29.32 -20.02
C SER A 224 9.39 -28.20 -20.73
N GLU A 225 9.32 -28.17 -22.07
CA GLU A 225 9.91 -27.08 -22.86
C GLU A 225 9.25 -25.73 -22.55
N VAL A 226 7.93 -25.75 -22.36
CA VAL A 226 7.14 -24.62 -21.87
C VAL A 226 6.35 -25.11 -20.66
N PRO A 227 6.52 -24.50 -19.47
CA PRO A 227 5.82 -24.94 -18.25
C PRO A 227 4.31 -24.77 -18.42
N SER A 228 3.54 -25.80 -18.09
CA SER A 228 2.08 -25.80 -18.24
C SER A 228 1.41 -24.66 -17.46
N LEU A 229 0.26 -24.18 -17.94
CA LEU A 229 -0.54 -23.18 -17.21
C LEU A 229 -0.93 -23.67 -15.80
N SER A 230 -1.07 -24.99 -15.60
CA SER A 230 -1.29 -25.57 -14.29
C SER A 230 -0.15 -25.25 -13.34
N TYR A 231 1.07 -25.60 -13.75
CA TYR A 231 2.26 -25.36 -12.96
C TYR A 231 2.46 -23.85 -12.74
N VAL A 232 2.40 -23.04 -13.80
CA VAL A 232 2.57 -21.58 -13.70
C VAL A 232 1.53 -20.94 -12.78
N GLY A 233 0.27 -21.36 -12.83
CA GLY A 233 -0.78 -20.85 -11.95
C GLY A 233 -0.50 -21.13 -10.48
N GLU A 234 -0.04 -22.34 -10.16
CA GLU A 234 0.40 -22.70 -8.82
C GLU A 234 1.57 -21.83 -8.36
N GLN A 235 2.56 -21.58 -9.22
CA GLN A 235 3.70 -20.70 -8.89
C GLN A 235 3.25 -19.25 -8.60
N VAL A 236 2.28 -18.72 -9.35
CA VAL A 236 1.70 -17.38 -9.12
C VAL A 236 0.96 -17.34 -7.77
N MET A 237 0.14 -18.35 -7.48
CA MET A 237 -0.57 -18.48 -6.21
C MET A 237 0.41 -18.50 -5.03
N LEU A 238 1.42 -19.36 -5.08
CA LEU A 238 2.43 -19.49 -4.02
C LEU A 238 3.19 -18.18 -3.77
N LEU A 239 3.54 -17.45 -4.84
CA LEU A 239 4.20 -16.15 -4.72
C LEU A 239 3.27 -15.13 -4.04
N ARG A 240 2.03 -15.01 -4.52
CA ARG A 240 1.02 -14.06 -3.99
C ARG A 240 0.74 -14.31 -2.51
N GLN A 241 0.69 -15.57 -2.09
CA GLN A 241 0.51 -15.96 -0.69
C GLN A 241 1.64 -15.55 0.24
N ARG A 242 2.81 -15.16 -0.29
CA ARG A 242 4.03 -14.87 0.48
C ARG A 242 4.55 -13.45 0.36
N THR A 243 3.98 -12.60 -0.49
CA THR A 243 4.36 -11.19 -0.61
C THR A 243 3.14 -10.28 -0.66
N GLU A 244 3.27 -9.06 -0.16
CA GLU A 244 2.26 -7.99 -0.30
C GLU A 244 2.57 -7.09 -1.52
N LEU A 245 3.68 -7.32 -2.22
CA LEU A 245 4.06 -6.53 -3.39
C LEU A 245 3.25 -6.96 -4.63
N PRO A 246 2.89 -6.00 -5.51
CA PRO A 246 2.37 -6.28 -6.85
C PRO A 246 3.25 -7.27 -7.62
N ILE A 247 2.61 -8.15 -8.39
CA ILE A 247 3.30 -9.11 -9.25
C ILE A 247 3.36 -8.57 -10.68
N ILE A 248 4.51 -8.73 -11.33
CA ILE A 248 4.70 -8.54 -12.77
C ILE A 248 4.83 -9.93 -13.39
N PHE A 249 3.98 -10.28 -14.35
CA PHE A 249 4.03 -11.55 -15.06
C PHE A 249 4.70 -11.35 -16.42
N THR A 250 5.78 -12.09 -16.66
CA THR A 250 6.63 -11.92 -17.84
C THR A 250 6.89 -13.25 -18.53
N THR A 251 6.49 -13.35 -19.80
CA THR A 251 6.88 -14.41 -20.74
C THR A 251 7.93 -13.86 -21.71
N ARG A 252 9.21 -13.89 -21.34
CA ARG A 252 10.27 -13.32 -22.18
C ARG A 252 10.60 -14.25 -23.35
N CYS A 253 10.61 -13.73 -24.58
CA CYS A 253 10.89 -14.56 -25.76
C CYS A 253 12.38 -14.85 -25.96
N VAL A 254 12.69 -15.88 -26.77
CA VAL A 254 14.09 -16.27 -27.09
C VAL A 254 14.94 -15.16 -27.72
N ARG A 255 14.37 -14.29 -28.56
CA ARG A 255 15.10 -13.18 -29.19
C ARG A 255 15.47 -12.09 -28.19
N GLU A 256 14.66 -11.94 -27.15
CA GLU A 256 14.87 -11.01 -26.05
C GLU A 256 15.54 -11.71 -24.84
N ASN A 257 16.32 -12.78 -25.07
CA ASN A 257 17.09 -13.51 -24.06
C ASN A 257 16.25 -14.16 -22.94
N GLY A 258 15.03 -14.57 -23.28
CA GLY A 258 14.22 -15.48 -22.49
C GLY A 258 14.23 -16.89 -23.08
N ARG A 259 13.22 -17.68 -22.73
CA ARG A 259 13.03 -19.05 -23.24
C ARG A 259 11.66 -19.30 -23.87
N PHE A 260 10.76 -18.32 -23.88
CA PHE A 260 9.43 -18.51 -24.44
C PHE A 260 9.49 -18.54 -25.98
N PRO A 261 8.82 -19.50 -26.64
CA PRO A 261 8.91 -19.70 -28.10
C PRO A 261 8.31 -18.53 -28.87
N MET A 262 8.93 -18.06 -29.96
CA MET A 262 8.41 -16.93 -30.77
C MET A 262 7.48 -17.35 -31.91
N ASP A 263 7.54 -18.62 -32.33
CA ASP A 263 6.75 -19.19 -33.41
C ASP A 263 5.27 -19.42 -33.03
N LYS A 264 4.89 -19.17 -31.77
CA LYS A 264 3.54 -19.38 -31.22
C LYS A 264 2.98 -18.12 -30.54
N PRO A 265 2.64 -17.03 -31.27
CA PRO A 265 2.12 -15.79 -30.67
C PRO A 265 0.84 -15.98 -29.84
N GLU A 266 -0.08 -16.85 -30.27
CA GLU A 266 -1.31 -17.14 -29.52
C GLU A 266 -1.02 -17.77 -28.14
N LEU A 267 0.09 -18.49 -28.00
CA LEU A 267 0.51 -19.02 -26.69
C LEU A 267 0.85 -17.88 -25.71
N TYR A 268 1.41 -16.76 -26.18
CA TYR A 268 1.58 -15.58 -25.32
C TYR A 268 0.24 -15.01 -24.89
N TYR A 269 -0.71 -14.90 -25.81
CA TYR A 269 -2.05 -14.45 -25.47
C TYR A 269 -2.67 -15.34 -24.37
N GLU A 270 -2.60 -16.67 -24.52
CA GLU A 270 -3.12 -17.61 -23.52
C GLU A 270 -2.51 -17.38 -22.13
N TYR A 271 -1.18 -17.24 -22.03
CA TYR A 271 -0.48 -17.05 -20.75
C TYR A 271 -0.73 -15.68 -20.15
N LEU A 272 -0.65 -14.61 -20.95
CA LEU A 272 -0.86 -13.24 -20.49
C LEU A 272 -2.33 -13.00 -20.11
N TYR A 273 -3.28 -13.56 -20.86
CA TYR A 273 -4.68 -13.52 -20.49
C TYR A 273 -4.95 -14.34 -19.22
N ARG A 274 -4.34 -15.51 -19.07
CA ARG A 274 -4.45 -16.29 -17.84
C ARG A 274 -3.87 -15.55 -16.63
N ALA A 275 -2.77 -14.81 -16.78
CA ALA A 275 -2.23 -13.95 -15.73
C ALA A 275 -3.22 -12.84 -15.31
N ILE A 276 -3.94 -12.24 -16.26
CA ILE A 276 -5.04 -11.31 -15.97
C ILE A 276 -6.14 -12.03 -15.16
N GLN A 277 -6.53 -13.24 -15.56
CA GLN A 277 -7.55 -14.02 -14.85
C GLN A 277 -7.12 -14.40 -13.43
N TRP A 278 -5.83 -14.68 -13.19
CA TRP A 278 -5.26 -14.88 -11.86
C TRP A 278 -5.08 -13.58 -11.06
N GLY A 279 -5.54 -12.44 -11.59
CA GLY A 279 -5.52 -11.14 -10.92
C GLY A 279 -4.11 -10.56 -10.75
N VAL A 280 -3.19 -10.82 -11.68
CA VAL A 280 -1.84 -10.23 -11.63
C VAL A 280 -1.89 -8.73 -11.93
N GLU A 281 -1.17 -7.94 -11.14
CA GLU A 281 -1.22 -6.47 -11.21
C GLU A 281 -0.60 -5.90 -12.50
N TYR A 282 0.48 -6.50 -13.00
CA TYR A 282 1.17 -6.08 -14.22
C TYR A 282 1.47 -7.26 -15.13
N ILE A 283 1.25 -7.08 -16.44
CA ILE A 283 1.69 -8.04 -17.47
C ILE A 283 2.70 -7.37 -18.40
N ASP A 284 3.81 -8.05 -18.69
CA ASP A 284 4.84 -7.62 -19.64
C ASP A 284 4.48 -8.12 -21.04
N VAL A 285 4.09 -7.19 -21.91
CA VAL A 285 3.60 -7.47 -23.26
C VAL A 285 4.64 -6.99 -24.27
N GLU A 286 5.32 -7.95 -24.89
CA GLU A 286 6.41 -7.64 -25.83
C GLU A 286 5.89 -7.01 -27.14
N LEU A 287 6.60 -5.99 -27.61
CA LEU A 287 6.18 -5.15 -28.75
C LEU A 287 6.14 -5.91 -30.08
N TRP A 288 6.91 -7.00 -30.21
CA TRP A 288 6.91 -7.81 -31.43
C TRP A 288 5.60 -8.59 -31.63
N LEU A 289 4.81 -8.79 -30.56
CA LEU A 289 3.53 -9.47 -30.66
C LEU A 289 2.61 -8.74 -31.67
N PRO A 290 1.84 -9.50 -32.47
CA PRO A 290 0.85 -8.94 -33.38
C PRO A 290 -0.03 -7.91 -32.66
N GLU A 291 -0.34 -6.81 -33.35
CA GLU A 291 -1.13 -5.74 -32.76
C GLU A 291 -2.48 -6.22 -32.23
N GLU A 292 -3.13 -7.14 -32.95
CA GLU A 292 -4.42 -7.68 -32.54
C GLU A 292 -4.35 -8.41 -31.19
N ILE A 293 -3.25 -9.11 -30.90
CA ILE A 293 -3.04 -9.74 -29.59
C ILE A 293 -2.86 -8.66 -28.51
N ARG A 294 -2.03 -7.64 -28.77
CA ARG A 294 -1.78 -6.55 -27.81
C ARG A 294 -3.04 -5.76 -27.50
N LYS A 295 -3.84 -5.45 -28.52
CA LYS A 295 -5.13 -4.77 -28.40
C LYS A 295 -6.13 -5.62 -27.63
N LYS A 296 -6.25 -6.91 -27.95
CA LYS A 296 -7.16 -7.84 -27.26
C LYS A 296 -6.83 -7.95 -25.77
N LEU A 297 -5.54 -8.09 -25.41
CA LEU A 297 -5.10 -8.07 -24.02
C LEU A 297 -5.48 -6.77 -23.32
N HIS A 298 -5.30 -5.62 -23.98
CA HIS A 298 -5.70 -4.33 -23.42
C HIS A 298 -7.20 -4.22 -23.17
N GLU A 299 -8.03 -4.60 -24.13
CA GLU A 299 -9.49 -4.57 -24.00
C GLU A 299 -9.99 -5.50 -22.87
N GLN A 300 -9.26 -6.58 -22.58
CA GLN A 300 -9.64 -7.60 -21.61
C GLN A 300 -8.84 -7.55 -20.29
N ARG A 301 -7.98 -6.55 -20.10
CA ARG A 301 -7.05 -6.48 -18.95
C ARG A 301 -7.70 -6.36 -17.58
N GLY A 302 -8.99 -6.04 -17.51
CA GLY A 302 -9.66 -5.71 -16.25
C GLY A 302 -8.90 -4.61 -15.51
N ASN A 303 -8.41 -4.91 -14.30
CA ASN A 303 -7.62 -3.97 -13.50
C ASN A 303 -6.09 -4.14 -13.65
N SER A 304 -5.63 -5.13 -14.41
CA SER A 304 -4.21 -5.33 -14.72
C SER A 304 -3.67 -4.19 -15.58
N ARG A 305 -2.37 -3.91 -15.41
CA ARG A 305 -1.64 -2.88 -16.15
C ARG A 305 -0.70 -3.51 -17.15
N ILE A 306 -0.56 -2.89 -18.32
CA ILE A 306 0.28 -3.39 -19.40
C ILE A 306 1.61 -2.65 -19.41
N MET A 307 2.70 -3.41 -19.32
CA MET A 307 4.05 -2.93 -19.60
C MET A 307 4.39 -3.29 -21.05
N SER A 308 4.41 -2.31 -21.96
CA SER A 308 4.86 -2.55 -23.33
C SER A 308 6.38 -2.71 -23.33
N ALA A 309 6.87 -3.90 -23.63
CA ALA A 309 8.27 -4.25 -23.49
C ALA A 309 8.98 -4.41 -24.83
N PHE A 310 10.22 -3.94 -24.90
CA PHE A 310 11.12 -4.15 -26.02
C PHE A 310 12.53 -4.35 -25.48
N HIS A 311 13.23 -5.36 -25.98
CA HIS A 311 14.65 -5.56 -25.67
C HIS A 311 15.49 -5.67 -26.94
N ASP A 312 16.62 -4.97 -26.98
CA ASP A 312 17.65 -5.16 -28.00
C ASP A 312 18.89 -5.82 -27.39
N PHE A 313 19.21 -7.00 -27.89
CA PHE A 313 20.43 -7.76 -27.56
C PHE A 313 21.48 -7.70 -28.68
N SER A 314 21.24 -6.92 -29.74
CA SER A 314 22.13 -6.87 -30.90
C SER A 314 23.39 -6.04 -30.62
N GLY A 315 23.33 -5.11 -29.67
CA GLY A 315 24.39 -4.13 -29.42
C GLY A 315 24.49 -3.06 -30.51
N ASN A 316 23.54 -3.02 -31.46
CA ASN A 316 23.52 -2.05 -32.55
C ASN A 316 22.44 -0.98 -32.39
N PHE A 317 21.62 -1.07 -31.34
CA PHE A 317 20.56 -0.10 -31.04
C PHE A 317 21.14 1.24 -30.58
N ARG A 318 20.63 2.36 -31.11
CA ARG A 318 21.17 3.70 -30.84
C ARG A 318 20.10 4.66 -30.29
N TRP A 319 20.39 5.31 -29.17
CA TRP A 319 19.48 6.18 -28.41
C TRP A 319 19.60 7.68 -28.76
N PRO A 320 19.76 8.05 -30.03
CA PRO A 320 18.60 8.78 -30.56
C PRO A 320 18.33 8.49 -32.04
N SER A 321 18.37 7.21 -32.45
CA SER A 321 18.00 6.84 -33.82
C SER A 321 16.51 7.04 -34.10
N THR A 322 16.17 7.17 -35.38
CA THR A 322 14.77 7.15 -35.86
C THR A 322 14.08 5.86 -35.45
N TYR A 323 14.79 4.73 -35.54
CA TYR A 323 14.27 3.43 -35.11
C TYR A 323 13.92 3.40 -33.62
N ALA A 324 14.77 3.95 -32.74
CA ALA A 324 14.44 4.04 -31.31
C ALA A 324 13.18 4.87 -31.05
N GLN A 325 13.01 5.97 -31.78
CA GLN A 325 11.81 6.80 -31.72
C GLN A 325 10.56 6.07 -32.25
N GLU A 326 10.69 5.31 -33.35
CA GLU A 326 9.62 4.47 -33.89
C GLU A 326 9.21 3.37 -32.90
N VAL A 327 10.16 2.70 -32.25
CA VAL A 327 9.89 1.70 -31.21
C VAL A 327 9.14 2.35 -30.05
N PHE A 328 9.60 3.50 -29.56
CA PHE A 328 8.90 4.25 -28.50
C PHE A 328 7.46 4.59 -28.89
N GLN A 329 7.25 5.14 -30.09
CA GLN A 329 5.90 5.48 -30.60
C GLN A 329 5.00 4.25 -30.69
N ARG A 330 5.52 3.13 -31.21
CA ARG A 330 4.76 1.87 -31.32
C ARG A 330 4.44 1.25 -29.96
N SER A 331 5.20 1.57 -28.92
CA SER A 331 4.94 1.15 -27.54
C SER A 331 3.89 2.00 -26.81
N ILE A 332 3.49 3.17 -27.33
CA ILE A 332 2.48 4.02 -26.68
C ILE A 332 1.10 3.35 -26.65
N PRO A 333 0.57 2.82 -27.77
CA PRO A 333 -0.75 2.19 -27.75
C PRO A 333 -0.78 1.01 -26.79
N TYR A 334 -1.88 0.92 -26.05
CA TYR A 334 -2.19 -0.19 -25.14
C TYR A 334 -1.33 -0.29 -23.88
N ALA A 335 -0.38 0.62 -23.65
CA ALA A 335 0.54 0.58 -22.51
C ALA A 335 0.11 1.48 -21.36
N ASP A 336 0.28 0.99 -20.13
CA ASP A 336 0.31 1.82 -18.91
C ASP A 336 1.76 2.21 -18.55
N ILE A 337 2.76 1.46 -19.01
CA ILE A 337 4.20 1.74 -18.86
C ILE A 337 4.92 1.32 -20.14
N ILE A 338 5.86 2.14 -20.63
CA ILE A 338 6.76 1.77 -21.73
C ILE A 338 8.07 1.26 -21.12
N LYS A 339 8.53 0.07 -21.52
CA LYS A 339 9.77 -0.57 -21.08
C LYS A 339 10.66 -0.85 -22.29
N MET A 340 11.81 -0.18 -22.40
CA MET A 340 12.78 -0.42 -23.46
C MET A 340 14.17 -0.65 -22.87
N ILE A 341 14.80 -1.79 -23.18
CA ILE A 341 16.08 -2.17 -22.60
C ILE A 341 17.04 -2.57 -23.73
N ALA A 342 18.24 -2.00 -23.77
CA ALA A 342 19.19 -2.26 -24.86
C ALA A 342 20.58 -2.66 -24.36
N ILE A 343 21.28 -3.51 -25.10
CA ILE A 343 22.74 -3.66 -24.95
C ILE A 343 23.41 -2.45 -25.60
N ILE A 344 24.40 -1.90 -24.91
CA ILE A 344 25.29 -0.87 -25.42
C ILE A 344 26.74 -1.36 -25.35
N ASN A 345 27.63 -0.74 -26.11
CA ASN A 345 29.05 -1.08 -26.15
C ASN A 345 29.92 0.02 -25.53
N GLU A 346 29.44 1.27 -25.47
CA GLU A 346 30.20 2.42 -25.00
C GLU A 346 29.49 3.17 -23.87
N HIS A 347 30.25 3.70 -22.91
CA HIS A 347 29.69 4.43 -21.77
C HIS A 347 28.91 5.69 -22.20
N ASN A 348 29.26 6.29 -23.34
CA ASN A 348 28.61 7.48 -23.86
C ASN A 348 27.12 7.25 -24.20
N GLU A 349 26.73 6.03 -24.55
CA GLU A 349 25.38 5.64 -24.96
C GLU A 349 24.39 5.72 -23.80
N ASN A 350 24.88 5.74 -22.55
CA ASN A 350 24.02 6.05 -21.41
C ASN A 350 23.55 7.52 -21.41
N PHE A 351 24.40 8.46 -21.83
CA PHE A 351 23.99 9.87 -21.96
C PHE A 351 23.05 10.06 -23.15
N GLU A 352 23.24 9.27 -24.21
CA GLU A 352 22.28 9.24 -25.33
C GLU A 352 20.90 8.76 -24.88
N LEU A 353 20.82 7.68 -24.09
CA LEU A 353 19.55 7.23 -23.49
C LEU A 353 18.87 8.35 -22.67
N GLU A 354 19.62 9.11 -21.88
CA GLU A 354 19.04 10.20 -21.10
C GLU A 354 18.62 11.40 -21.95
N TYR A 355 19.38 11.70 -23.01
CA TYR A 355 18.96 12.65 -24.03
C TYR A 355 17.66 12.19 -24.70
N PHE A 356 17.56 10.92 -25.10
CA PHE A 356 16.36 10.33 -25.68
C PHE A 356 15.17 10.41 -24.72
N ARG A 357 15.36 10.05 -23.44
CA ARG A 357 14.33 10.16 -22.41
C ARG A 357 13.80 11.58 -22.27
N SER A 358 14.69 12.58 -22.27
CA SER A 358 14.31 13.99 -22.23
C SER A 358 13.56 14.41 -23.50
N LYS A 359 14.04 13.99 -24.67
CA LYS A 359 13.40 14.26 -25.97
C LYS A 359 11.98 13.68 -26.03
N MET A 360 11.81 12.40 -25.70
CA MET A 360 10.50 11.74 -25.73
C MET A 360 9.51 12.35 -24.75
N ARG A 361 9.97 12.79 -23.56
CA ARG A 361 9.10 13.51 -22.61
C ARG A 361 8.62 14.86 -23.18
N ALA A 362 9.46 15.57 -23.91
CA ALA A 362 9.12 16.85 -24.52
C ALA A 362 8.18 16.70 -25.73
N GLU A 363 8.44 15.70 -26.59
CA GLU A 363 7.65 15.44 -27.79
C GLU A 363 6.33 14.71 -27.51
N TYR A 364 6.30 13.84 -26.49
CA TYR A 364 5.14 13.04 -26.08
C TYR A 364 4.82 13.23 -24.59
N PRO A 365 4.38 14.44 -24.16
CA PRO A 365 4.15 14.74 -22.74
C PRO A 365 3.06 13.89 -22.09
N ASN A 366 2.17 13.31 -22.91
CA ASN A 366 1.08 12.44 -22.46
C ASN A 366 1.38 10.94 -22.65
N ALA A 367 2.59 10.58 -23.08
CA ALA A 367 2.97 9.17 -23.19
C ALA A 367 3.00 8.51 -21.79
N PRO A 368 2.77 7.19 -21.71
CA PRO A 368 2.96 6.45 -20.47
C PRO A 368 4.37 6.63 -19.89
N PRO A 369 4.54 6.46 -18.57
CA PRO A 369 5.85 6.47 -17.92
C PRO A 369 6.87 5.58 -18.63
N PHE A 370 8.08 6.11 -18.84
CA PHE A 370 9.12 5.45 -19.61
C PHE A 370 10.20 4.84 -18.69
N SER A 371 10.21 3.51 -18.59
CA SER A 371 11.27 2.70 -18.01
C SER A 371 12.28 2.32 -19.09
N ALA A 372 13.52 2.76 -18.96
CA ALA A 372 14.57 2.39 -19.89
C ALA A 372 15.92 2.31 -19.22
N VAL A 373 16.66 1.26 -19.53
CA VAL A 373 18.00 1.02 -19.01
C VAL A 373 18.85 0.35 -20.08
N ASN A 374 20.15 0.55 -20.01
CA ASN A 374 21.12 -0.18 -20.78
C ASN A 374 21.66 -1.37 -19.99
N MET A 375 21.92 -2.48 -20.67
CA MET A 375 22.45 -3.72 -20.11
C MET A 375 23.98 -3.73 -20.08
N GLY A 376 24.55 -4.69 -19.34
CA GLY A 376 25.99 -4.84 -19.17
C GLY A 376 26.57 -3.89 -18.13
N GLU A 377 27.83 -4.13 -17.75
CA GLU A 377 28.55 -3.27 -16.80
C GLU A 377 28.63 -1.82 -17.31
N VAL A 378 28.90 -1.65 -18.61
CA VAL A 378 28.91 -0.34 -19.29
C VAL A 378 27.57 0.40 -19.14
N GLY A 379 26.45 -0.33 -19.06
CA GLY A 379 25.10 0.20 -18.92
C GLY A 379 24.67 0.57 -17.50
N GLN A 380 25.44 0.20 -16.46
CA GLN A 380 25.05 0.36 -15.06
C GLN A 380 24.66 1.80 -14.69
N PHE A 381 25.32 2.80 -15.28
CA PHE A 381 25.00 4.21 -15.05
C PHE A 381 23.53 4.55 -15.36
N SER A 382 22.97 4.02 -16.45
CA SER A 382 21.56 4.26 -16.81
C SER A 382 20.56 3.81 -15.73
N ARG A 383 20.88 2.75 -14.97
CA ARG A 383 20.02 2.25 -13.88
C ARG A 383 19.91 3.25 -12.74
N THR A 384 20.94 4.06 -12.52
CA THR A 384 20.91 5.14 -11.52
C THR A 384 20.01 6.30 -11.94
N LEU A 385 19.75 6.48 -13.25
CA LEU A 385 18.95 7.60 -13.76
C LEU A 385 17.51 7.20 -14.09
N ASN A 386 17.24 5.91 -14.31
CA ASN A 386 15.90 5.42 -14.56
C ASN A 386 14.97 5.63 -13.35
N PRO A 387 13.84 6.35 -13.52
CA PRO A 387 12.95 6.68 -12.41
C PRO A 387 11.82 5.68 -12.21
N VAL A 388 11.47 4.87 -13.21
CA VAL A 388 10.25 4.06 -13.19
C VAL A 388 10.61 2.60 -13.40
N PHE A 389 10.22 1.74 -12.46
CA PHE A 389 10.40 0.29 -12.51
C PHE A 389 11.80 -0.09 -12.98
N THR A 390 12.83 0.36 -12.27
CA THR A 390 14.20 -0.08 -12.53
C THR A 390 14.34 -1.56 -12.13
N PRO A 391 14.75 -2.46 -13.05
CA PRO A 391 15.00 -3.85 -12.71
C PRO A 391 16.21 -3.95 -11.79
N ILE A 392 16.05 -4.61 -10.63
CA ILE A 392 17.10 -4.84 -9.63
C ILE A 392 17.35 -6.33 -9.42
N THR A 393 18.52 -6.65 -8.85
CA THR A 393 18.90 -7.98 -8.38
C THR A 393 19.03 -8.02 -6.85
N HIS A 394 19.31 -9.19 -6.29
CA HIS A 394 19.65 -9.36 -4.88
C HIS A 394 20.74 -10.44 -4.73
N PRO A 395 21.71 -10.32 -3.80
CA PRO A 395 22.79 -11.30 -3.63
C PRO A 395 22.33 -12.74 -3.33
N LEU A 396 21.11 -12.91 -2.82
CA LEU A 396 20.50 -14.23 -2.55
C LEU A 396 19.79 -14.84 -3.77
N LEU A 397 19.72 -14.15 -4.91
CA LEU A 397 19.18 -14.75 -6.13
C LEU A 397 20.20 -15.73 -6.75
N PRO A 398 19.74 -16.88 -7.25
CA PRO A 398 20.63 -17.91 -7.80
C PRO A 398 21.26 -17.49 -9.13
N LEU A 399 20.59 -16.60 -9.87
CA LEU A 399 20.98 -16.12 -11.18
C LEU A 399 20.63 -14.63 -11.27
N ILE A 400 21.49 -13.86 -11.93
CA ILE A 400 21.20 -12.48 -12.28
C ILE A 400 20.37 -12.50 -13.57
N ALA A 401 19.22 -11.81 -13.60
CA ALA A 401 18.27 -11.91 -14.70
C ALA A 401 18.78 -11.26 -16.00
N ALA A 402 19.67 -10.27 -15.89
CA ALA A 402 20.34 -9.63 -17.03
C ALA A 402 21.74 -9.11 -16.63
N PRO A 403 22.73 -9.10 -17.54
CA PRO A 403 24.08 -8.60 -17.26
C PRO A 403 24.08 -7.16 -16.73
N GLY A 404 24.93 -6.88 -15.73
CA GLY A 404 25.09 -5.55 -15.13
C GLY A 404 23.89 -5.07 -14.31
N GLN A 405 22.99 -5.95 -13.87
CA GLN A 405 21.98 -5.59 -12.87
C GLN A 405 22.63 -5.21 -11.54
N LEU A 406 22.02 -4.25 -10.86
CA LEU A 406 22.41 -3.76 -9.54
C LEU A 406 21.26 -4.01 -8.57
N SER A 407 21.58 -4.29 -7.32
CA SER A 407 20.62 -4.25 -6.22
C SER A 407 20.15 -2.82 -5.93
N ALA A 408 19.03 -2.68 -5.22
CA ALA A 408 18.58 -1.36 -4.74
C ALA A 408 19.69 -0.68 -3.92
N ALA A 409 20.37 -1.43 -3.06
CA ALA A 409 21.46 -0.94 -2.22
C ALA A 409 22.64 -0.39 -3.04
N GLU A 410 23.07 -1.10 -4.08
CA GLU A 410 24.14 -0.64 -4.96
C GLU A 410 23.75 0.61 -5.74
N ILE A 411 22.50 0.68 -6.23
CA ILE A 411 21.99 1.89 -6.90
C ILE A 411 21.99 3.08 -5.95
N ASN A 412 21.53 2.90 -4.70
CA ASN A 412 21.50 3.95 -3.69
C ASN A 412 22.91 4.41 -3.30
N ALA A 413 23.84 3.46 -3.13
CA ALA A 413 25.24 3.76 -2.85
C ALA A 413 25.88 4.55 -4.00
N ALA A 414 25.64 4.15 -5.26
CA ALA A 414 26.12 4.87 -6.43
C ALA A 414 25.54 6.29 -6.50
N LEU A 415 24.23 6.45 -6.29
CA LEU A 415 23.58 7.77 -6.24
C LEU A 415 24.15 8.65 -5.12
N SER A 416 24.49 8.06 -3.97
CA SER A 416 25.14 8.77 -2.87
C SER A 416 26.53 9.26 -3.28
N LEU A 417 27.34 8.41 -3.89
CA LEU A 417 28.70 8.76 -4.35
C LEU A 417 28.67 9.85 -5.44
N LEU A 418 27.67 9.83 -6.31
CA LEU A 418 27.44 10.83 -7.35
C LEU A 418 26.82 12.13 -6.82
N GLY A 419 26.53 12.23 -5.51
CA GLY A 419 25.88 13.39 -4.90
C GLY A 419 24.40 13.57 -5.27
N GLN A 420 23.80 12.60 -5.98
CA GLN A 420 22.39 12.62 -6.38
C GLN A 420 21.45 12.12 -5.26
N LEU A 421 21.99 11.42 -4.27
CA LEU A 421 21.30 11.07 -3.03
C LEU A 421 22.08 11.64 -1.84
N PRO A 422 21.94 12.95 -1.54
CA PRO A 422 22.70 13.58 -0.46
C PRO A 422 22.30 12.99 0.90
N ARG A 423 23.29 12.81 1.79
CA ARG A 423 23.06 12.40 3.19
C ARG A 423 22.10 13.38 3.88
N LYS A 424 21.18 12.81 4.65
CA LYS A 424 20.18 13.53 5.46
C LYS A 424 20.13 12.94 6.87
N ARG A 425 19.64 13.72 7.82
CA ARG A 425 19.36 13.31 9.20
C ARG A 425 17.87 13.08 9.37
N ILE A 426 17.50 11.85 9.68
CA ILE A 426 16.13 11.42 9.92
C ILE A 426 15.98 11.17 11.41
N TYR A 427 14.87 11.59 12.00
CA TYR A 427 14.65 11.50 13.44
C TYR A 427 13.44 10.64 13.81
N GLY A 428 13.58 9.81 14.82
CA GLY A 428 12.44 9.31 15.59
C GLY A 428 12.24 10.20 16.81
N ILE A 429 11.16 10.98 16.87
CA ILE A 429 10.94 11.94 17.95
C ILE A 429 9.91 11.37 18.93
N ASN A 430 10.41 10.86 20.05
CA ASN A 430 9.60 10.18 21.05
C ASN A 430 9.29 11.09 22.25
N SER A 431 8.12 10.91 22.87
CA SER A 431 7.82 11.47 24.19
C SER A 431 8.39 10.57 25.30
N SER A 432 8.67 11.16 26.47
CA SER A 432 9.08 10.45 27.68
C SER A 432 8.12 9.31 28.10
N SER A 433 6.85 9.41 27.70
CA SER A 433 5.79 8.43 27.92
C SER A 433 5.94 7.16 27.06
N SER A 434 6.71 7.21 25.98
CA SER A 434 6.89 6.11 25.03
C SER A 434 8.17 5.30 25.28
N ARG A 435 8.84 5.51 26.42
CA ARG A 435 10.11 4.84 26.78
C ARG A 435 10.02 3.30 26.93
N ASN A 436 8.81 2.77 27.13
CA ASN A 436 8.58 1.34 27.32
C ASN A 436 8.34 0.56 26.00
N ALA A 437 8.28 1.25 24.86
CA ALA A 437 8.12 0.60 23.56
C ALA A 437 9.46 0.02 23.05
N THR A 438 9.41 -1.04 22.23
CA THR A 438 10.60 -1.63 21.59
C THR A 438 11.44 -0.55 20.90
N PRO A 439 12.77 -0.49 21.15
CA PRO A 439 13.63 0.49 20.50
C PRO A 439 13.57 0.38 18.97
N GLN A 440 12.97 1.38 18.33
CA GLN A 440 12.83 1.43 16.87
C GLN A 440 14.15 1.82 16.18
N ALA A 441 15.11 2.44 16.89
CA ALA A 441 16.33 2.96 16.30
C ALA A 441 17.19 1.91 15.58
N PRO A 442 17.53 0.76 16.20
CA PRO A 442 18.34 -0.26 15.54
C PRO A 442 17.67 -0.83 14.29
N PHE A 443 16.34 -0.89 14.28
CA PHE A 443 15.57 -1.35 13.12
C PHE A 443 15.66 -0.36 11.95
N TYR A 444 15.40 0.93 12.18
CA TYR A 444 15.51 1.95 11.13
C TYR A 444 16.95 2.05 10.60
N GLU A 445 17.95 2.00 11.48
CA GLU A 445 19.37 1.98 11.08
C GLU A 445 19.68 0.75 10.21
N LYS A 446 19.20 -0.43 10.61
CA LYS A 446 19.35 -1.65 9.80
C LYS A 446 18.70 -1.48 8.42
N CYS A 447 17.46 -1.00 8.34
CA CYS A 447 16.80 -0.77 7.06
C CYS A 447 17.57 0.21 6.17
N ILE A 448 18.04 1.33 6.71
CA ILE A 448 18.83 2.32 5.97
C ILE A 448 20.12 1.69 5.43
N ASN A 449 20.81 0.89 6.25
CA ASN A 449 22.06 0.21 5.86
C ASN A 449 21.83 -0.87 4.80
N GLU A 450 20.82 -1.74 4.99
CA GLU A 450 20.47 -2.80 4.02
C GLU A 450 20.02 -2.21 2.68
N LEU A 451 19.37 -1.03 2.70
CA LEU A 451 19.01 -0.29 1.50
C LEU A 451 20.18 0.51 0.91
N GLY A 452 21.39 0.48 1.48
CA GLY A 452 22.53 1.27 0.98
C GLY A 452 22.29 2.78 1.00
N LEU A 453 21.38 3.26 1.85
CA LEU A 453 21.02 4.66 1.94
C LEU A 453 22.05 5.42 2.79
N PRO A 454 22.45 6.65 2.42
CA PRO A 454 23.50 7.39 3.12
C PRO A 454 23.00 8.15 4.35
N HIS A 455 21.71 8.02 4.68
CA HIS A 455 21.06 8.78 5.74
C HIS A 455 21.55 8.38 7.13
N GLN A 456 21.44 9.30 8.09
CA GLN A 456 21.65 9.02 9.50
C GLN A 456 20.30 9.00 10.19
N PHE A 457 20.07 8.00 11.02
CA PHE A 457 18.88 7.92 11.86
C PHE A 457 19.26 8.15 13.32
N ALA A 458 18.42 8.87 14.06
CA ALA A 458 18.60 9.05 15.50
C ALA A 458 17.23 9.15 16.19
N VAL A 459 17.10 8.51 17.34
CA VAL A 459 15.93 8.72 18.22
C VAL A 459 16.25 9.81 19.22
N VAL A 460 15.36 10.79 19.32
CA VAL A 460 15.47 11.91 20.26
C VAL A 460 14.22 11.98 21.13
N GLU A 461 14.39 12.41 22.37
CA GLU A 461 13.29 12.59 23.31
C GLU A 461 12.84 14.05 23.31
N ARG A 462 11.54 14.29 23.09
CA ARG A 462 10.89 15.59 23.24
C ARG A 462 10.25 15.71 24.62
N HIS A 463 10.31 16.91 25.18
CA HIS A 463 9.57 17.20 26.41
C HIS A 463 8.08 17.38 26.08
N PRO A 464 7.14 16.71 26.79
CA PRO A 464 5.72 16.74 26.46
C PRO A 464 5.11 18.15 26.39
N ASN A 465 5.56 19.05 27.29
CA ASN A 465 5.03 20.41 27.41
C ASN A 465 5.76 21.47 26.58
N ASN A 466 6.70 21.07 25.71
CA ASN A 466 7.47 22.01 24.89
C ASN A 466 7.51 21.57 23.42
N PRO A 467 6.38 21.67 22.68
CA PRO A 467 6.34 21.31 21.27
C PRO A 467 7.28 22.17 20.40
N ARG A 468 7.72 23.34 20.90
CA ARG A 468 8.70 24.19 20.22
C ARG A 468 10.06 23.51 20.07
N SER A 469 10.41 22.55 20.93
CA SER A 469 11.71 21.87 20.87
C SER A 469 11.95 21.16 19.53
N LEU A 470 10.87 20.78 18.81
CA LEU A 470 10.95 20.16 17.48
C LEU A 470 11.68 21.01 16.45
N GLU A 471 11.60 22.34 16.58
CA GLU A 471 12.29 23.30 15.72
C GLU A 471 13.80 23.03 15.67
N THR A 472 14.40 22.61 16.79
CA THR A 472 15.85 22.34 16.89
C THR A 472 16.32 21.23 15.94
N TRP A 473 15.45 20.25 15.67
CA TRP A 473 15.77 19.12 14.78
C TRP A 473 15.28 19.39 13.36
N CYS A 474 14.09 19.96 13.21
CA CYS A 474 13.48 20.22 11.90
C CYS A 474 14.13 21.40 11.15
N ASN A 475 14.67 22.40 11.85
CA ASN A 475 15.31 23.57 11.25
C ASN A 475 16.83 23.35 11.01
N GLN A 476 17.20 22.16 10.59
CA GLN A 476 18.59 21.83 10.23
C GLN A 476 18.73 21.75 8.70
N LYS A 477 19.86 22.26 8.17
CA LYS A 477 20.17 22.22 6.73
C LYS A 477 20.05 20.82 6.11
N HIS A 478 20.42 19.79 6.87
CA HIS A 478 20.40 18.38 6.43
C HIS A 478 19.23 17.57 6.99
N PHE A 479 18.18 18.22 7.53
CA PHE A 479 16.98 17.51 7.96
C PHE A 479 16.38 16.71 6.79
N GLY A 480 16.09 15.44 7.03
CA GLY A 480 15.53 14.48 6.06
C GLY A 480 14.09 14.09 6.34
N GLY A 481 13.59 14.38 7.53
CA GLY A 481 12.25 14.02 7.96
C GLY A 481 12.26 13.46 9.38
N ALA A 482 11.07 13.22 9.92
CA ALA A 482 10.91 12.59 11.22
C ALA A 482 9.59 11.85 11.35
N TYR A 483 9.57 10.75 12.11
CA TYR A 483 8.31 10.29 12.71
C TYR A 483 8.19 10.82 14.14
N LEU A 484 6.96 10.98 14.63
CA LEU A 484 6.61 11.50 15.95
C LEU A 484 5.80 10.44 16.70
N ASN A 485 6.24 10.05 17.90
CA ASN A 485 5.50 9.10 18.74
C ASN A 485 5.38 9.60 20.20
N PRO A 486 4.16 9.94 20.69
CA PRO A 486 2.93 10.04 19.92
C PRO A 486 2.97 11.25 18.97
N GLY A 487 2.05 11.25 18.01
CA GLY A 487 1.83 12.38 17.11
C GLY A 487 1.47 13.68 17.86
N LEU A 488 1.50 14.80 17.13
CA LEU A 488 1.24 16.13 17.68
C LEU A 488 0.18 16.89 16.87
N PRO A 489 -0.69 17.69 17.52
CA PRO A 489 -1.61 18.55 16.79
C PRO A 489 -0.85 19.54 15.90
N HIS A 490 -1.12 19.58 14.59
CA HIS A 490 -0.38 20.45 13.66
C HIS A 490 -0.51 21.93 14.02
N ASN A 491 -1.69 22.33 14.50
CA ASN A 491 -1.96 23.69 14.95
C ASN A 491 -1.16 24.09 16.20
N ALA A 492 -0.80 23.13 17.05
CA ALA A 492 0.05 23.42 18.20
C ALA A 492 1.49 23.75 17.74
N LEU A 493 1.98 23.05 16.71
CA LEU A 493 3.30 23.31 16.12
C LEU A 493 3.36 24.69 15.46
N THR A 494 2.39 25.04 14.63
CA THR A 494 2.37 26.34 13.94
C THR A 494 2.09 27.52 14.86
N LYS A 495 1.28 27.35 15.92
CA LYS A 495 1.01 28.44 16.88
C LYS A 495 2.21 28.77 17.77
N VAL A 496 2.99 27.76 18.18
CA VAL A 496 4.02 27.92 19.21
C VAL A 496 5.42 28.13 18.61
N SER A 497 5.67 27.67 17.38
CA SER A 497 6.96 27.82 16.70
C SER A 497 6.88 28.82 15.54
N PRO A 498 7.58 29.97 15.64
CA PRO A 498 7.73 30.90 14.53
C PRO A 498 8.34 30.27 13.28
N PHE A 499 9.22 29.27 13.46
CA PHE A 499 9.79 28.51 12.35
C PHE A 499 8.70 27.80 11.55
N PHE A 500 7.87 26.97 12.19
CA PHE A 500 6.81 26.26 11.48
C PHE A 500 5.78 27.22 10.88
N ALA A 501 5.42 28.30 11.57
CA ALA A 501 4.54 29.33 11.02
C ALA A 501 5.13 30.04 9.79
N GLY A 502 6.45 30.31 9.79
CA GLY A 502 7.14 31.03 8.74
C GLY A 502 7.42 30.22 7.47
N LEU A 503 7.22 28.90 7.49
CA LEU A 503 7.42 28.04 6.32
C LEU A 503 6.54 28.47 5.13
N ASN A 504 7.01 28.19 3.91
CA ASN A 504 6.30 28.49 2.66
C ASN A 504 5.79 29.94 2.56
N GLY A 505 6.63 30.91 2.98
CA GLY A 505 6.29 32.33 2.94
C GLY A 505 5.24 32.76 3.96
N GLY A 506 5.19 32.10 5.12
CA GLY A 506 4.21 32.37 6.18
C GLY A 506 2.90 31.58 6.07
N ASN A 507 2.80 30.66 5.10
CA ASN A 507 1.63 29.78 4.95
C ASN A 507 1.72 28.50 5.80
N GLY A 508 2.82 28.32 6.53
CA GLY A 508 3.08 27.13 7.32
C GLY A 508 3.52 25.92 6.49
N PRO A 509 3.67 24.74 7.12
CA PRO A 509 3.99 23.50 6.43
C PRO A 509 2.86 23.09 5.47
N ILE A 510 3.20 22.33 4.43
CA ILE A 510 2.21 21.70 3.54
C ILE A 510 1.52 20.59 4.33
N LEU A 511 0.19 20.54 4.31
CA LEU A 511 -0.57 19.47 4.98
C LEU A 511 -1.11 18.50 3.94
N THR A 512 -0.93 17.20 4.17
CA THR A 512 -1.75 16.19 3.47
C THR A 512 -3.19 16.31 3.95
N GLU A 513 -4.13 15.81 3.14
CA GLU A 513 -5.54 15.76 3.53
C GLU A 513 -5.73 14.99 4.86
N ALA A 514 -5.05 13.85 5.01
CA ALA A 514 -5.01 13.10 6.26
C ALA A 514 -4.56 13.95 7.46
N ALA A 515 -3.38 14.58 7.41
CA ALA A 515 -2.89 15.39 8.52
C ALA A 515 -3.80 16.58 8.85
N ARG A 516 -4.40 17.20 7.82
CA ARG A 516 -5.36 18.30 7.96
C ARG A 516 -6.64 17.86 8.66
N VAL A 517 -7.23 16.75 8.21
CA VAL A 517 -8.51 16.22 8.72
C VAL A 517 -8.36 15.61 10.09
N ILE A 518 -7.34 14.76 10.27
CA ILE A 518 -7.04 14.12 11.56
C ILE A 518 -6.66 15.18 12.59
N GLY A 519 -5.98 16.25 12.16
CA GLY A 519 -5.51 17.30 13.05
C GLY A 519 -4.19 16.97 13.74
N VAL A 520 -3.75 15.71 13.67
CA VAL A 520 -2.52 15.18 14.29
C VAL A 520 -1.53 14.78 13.20
N VAL A 521 -0.28 15.18 13.40
CA VAL A 521 0.86 14.83 12.56
C VAL A 521 1.68 13.81 13.31
N ASP A 522 2.00 12.70 12.64
CA ASP A 522 2.93 11.69 13.15
C ASP A 522 4.16 11.55 12.24
N THR A 523 4.15 12.15 11.05
CA THR A 523 5.24 12.03 10.07
C THR A 523 5.48 13.38 9.42
N ILE A 524 6.73 13.83 9.44
CA ILE A 524 7.22 15.04 8.78
C ILE A 524 8.13 14.61 7.64
N VAL A 525 7.69 14.88 6.42
CA VAL A 525 8.43 14.56 5.19
C VAL A 525 9.07 15.82 4.64
N VAL A 526 10.30 15.68 4.15
CA VAL A 526 11.01 16.77 3.49
C VAL A 526 10.78 16.68 1.99
N GLN A 527 10.10 17.67 1.43
CA GLN A 527 9.95 17.79 -0.02
C GLN A 527 10.94 18.83 -0.54
N SER A 528 11.89 18.37 -1.36
CA SER A 528 12.76 19.30 -2.07
C SER A 528 11.95 19.91 -3.22
N GLY A 529 11.87 21.24 -3.24
CA GLY A 529 11.22 21.98 -4.30
C GLY A 529 11.82 21.56 -5.64
N THR A 530 10.95 21.10 -6.54
CA THR A 530 11.34 20.88 -7.92
C THR A 530 11.68 22.25 -8.50
N SER A 531 12.96 22.64 -8.50
CA SER A 531 13.45 23.36 -9.67
C SER A 531 12.93 22.57 -10.85
N SER A 532 12.12 23.19 -11.71
CA SER A 532 11.62 22.62 -12.97
C SER A 532 12.52 21.48 -13.41
N ARG A 533 11.98 20.25 -13.54
CA ARG A 533 12.72 19.00 -13.82
C ARG A 533 13.53 19.09 -15.13
N SER A 534 14.53 19.95 -15.18
CA SER A 534 15.58 20.09 -16.16
C SER A 534 16.71 19.21 -15.66
N SER A 535 16.56 17.90 -15.86
CA SER A 535 17.73 17.02 -15.96
C SER A 535 18.37 17.24 -17.33
N SER A 536 18.83 18.47 -17.58
CA SER A 536 19.84 18.76 -18.58
C SER A 536 21.15 18.88 -17.80
N PRO A 537 22.25 18.25 -18.22
CA PRO A 537 23.56 18.65 -17.71
C PRO A 537 23.72 20.12 -18.07
N GLY A 538 23.78 20.99 -17.06
CA GLY A 538 24.18 22.37 -17.29
C GLY A 538 25.52 22.34 -18.03
N SER A 539 25.56 23.02 -19.18
CA SER A 539 26.76 23.18 -19.97
C SER A 539 27.92 23.58 -19.06
N MET A 540 29.06 22.90 -19.20
CA MET A 540 30.31 23.14 -18.49
C MET A 540 30.55 24.63 -18.20
N PRO A 541 30.70 25.06 -16.93
CA PRO A 541 31.32 26.33 -16.65
C PRO A 541 32.83 26.16 -16.79
N SER A 542 33.38 26.70 -17.87
CA SER A 542 34.80 26.97 -18.01
C SER A 542 35.21 28.07 -17.01
N SER A 543 35.67 27.67 -15.81
CA SER A 543 36.67 28.36 -14.98
C SER A 543 36.81 27.69 -13.60
N PRO A 544 38.03 27.54 -13.03
CA PRO A 544 38.22 26.92 -11.73
C PRO A 544 37.79 27.87 -10.61
N ARG A 545 36.73 27.52 -9.87
CA ARG A 545 36.42 28.15 -8.58
C ARG A 545 37.34 27.56 -7.51
N GLN A 546 38.02 28.45 -6.79
CA GLN A 546 38.90 28.15 -5.66
C GLN A 546 38.30 27.13 -4.69
N ARG A 547 39.12 26.14 -4.30
CA ARG A 547 38.88 25.25 -3.17
C ARG A 547 38.68 26.09 -1.90
N GLN A 548 37.47 26.15 -1.37
CA GLN A 548 37.28 26.38 0.05
C GLN A 548 37.45 25.04 0.75
N ASN A 549 38.44 24.96 1.64
CA ASN A 549 38.62 23.86 2.58
C ASN A 549 37.38 23.78 3.48
N ASP A 550 36.65 22.66 3.42
CA ASP A 550 35.72 22.26 4.47
C ASP A 550 36.53 21.80 5.69
N SER A 551 37.03 22.76 6.47
CA SER A 551 37.33 22.53 7.87
C SER A 551 36.00 22.36 8.62
N VAL A 552 35.89 21.30 9.42
CA VAL A 552 34.75 20.96 10.27
C VAL A 552 34.43 22.14 11.19
N ASP A 553 33.51 23.01 10.78
CA ASP A 553 33.08 24.15 11.57
C ASP A 553 31.79 23.78 12.34
N LEU A 554 31.90 23.75 13.67
CA LEU A 554 30.85 23.41 14.63
C LEU A 554 29.99 24.63 15.02
N GLY A 555 29.95 25.67 14.19
CA GLY A 555 29.16 26.89 14.39
C GLY A 555 27.88 26.93 13.54
N SER A 556 26.71 26.94 14.19
CA SER A 556 25.41 27.40 13.65
C SER A 556 24.96 26.82 12.29
N GLN A 557 24.68 25.52 12.23
CA GLN A 557 24.01 24.85 11.08
C GLN A 557 22.47 25.04 11.04
N SER A 558 21.97 26.17 11.54
CA SER A 558 20.53 26.48 11.56
C SER A 558 20.05 27.00 10.20
N GLY A 559 18.94 26.47 9.71
CA GLY A 559 18.29 26.93 8.49
C GLY A 559 17.95 25.78 7.56
N LEU A 560 16.66 25.45 7.46
CA LEU A 560 16.13 24.61 6.39
C LEU A 560 16.50 25.22 5.02
N GLY A 561 16.86 24.40 4.04
CA GLY A 561 17.24 24.89 2.72
C GLY A 561 16.14 25.75 2.08
N SER A 562 16.50 26.84 1.39
CA SER A 562 15.54 27.81 0.85
C SER A 562 14.55 27.24 -0.18
N SER A 563 14.89 26.12 -0.83
CA SER A 563 14.02 25.39 -1.76
C SER A 563 13.27 24.23 -1.11
N THR A 564 13.33 24.06 0.21
CA THR A 564 12.78 22.90 0.90
C THR A 564 11.44 23.23 1.55
N SER A 565 10.41 22.43 1.29
CA SER A 565 9.15 22.47 2.01
C SER A 565 9.04 21.27 2.97
N LEU A 566 8.37 21.48 4.10
CA LEU A 566 7.98 20.40 4.98
C LEU A 566 6.54 20.01 4.69
N VAL A 567 6.33 18.72 4.49
CA VAL A 567 5.02 18.10 4.35
C VAL A 567 4.70 17.38 5.65
N PHE A 568 3.59 17.74 6.25
CA PHE A 568 3.05 17.12 7.46
C PHE A 568 2.03 16.08 7.03
N ASP A 569 2.27 14.83 7.44
CA ASP A 569 1.43 13.67 7.14
C ASP A 569 1.08 12.87 8.40
N ASN A 570 0.17 11.92 8.24
CA ASN A 570 -0.20 10.93 9.24
C ASN A 570 -0.08 9.52 8.63
N ALA A 571 0.91 8.74 9.05
CA ALA A 571 1.12 7.36 8.62
C ALA A 571 0.25 6.37 9.41
N GLY A 572 -0.16 6.72 10.64
CA GLY A 572 -0.90 5.84 11.54
C GLY A 572 -2.25 5.39 10.98
N TRP A 573 -3.00 6.27 10.30
CA TRP A 573 -4.28 5.86 9.69
C TRP A 573 -4.10 4.84 8.56
N LYS A 574 -2.98 4.89 7.82
CA LYS A 574 -2.65 3.89 6.79
C LYS A 574 -2.31 2.56 7.43
N GLY A 575 -1.59 2.57 8.57
CA GLY A 575 -1.35 1.38 9.38
C GLY A 575 -2.64 0.71 9.86
N ILE A 576 -3.61 1.51 10.32
CA ILE A 576 -4.95 1.04 10.69
C ILE A 576 -5.68 0.46 9.47
N LEU A 577 -5.70 1.19 8.35
CA LEU A 577 -6.35 0.75 7.12
C LEU A 577 -5.79 -0.59 6.63
N SER A 578 -4.47 -0.70 6.47
CA SER A 578 -3.80 -1.92 6.01
C SER A 578 -4.04 -3.11 6.94
N THR A 579 -4.13 -2.88 8.26
CA THR A 579 -4.47 -3.94 9.22
C THR A 579 -5.89 -4.44 9.03
N LEU A 580 -6.86 -3.53 8.87
CA LEU A 580 -8.27 -3.86 8.69
C LEU A 580 -8.54 -4.55 7.34
N THR A 581 -7.79 -4.20 6.29
CA THR A 581 -7.96 -4.78 4.95
C THR A 581 -6.99 -5.93 4.66
N ARG A 582 -6.36 -6.51 5.71
CA ARG A 582 -5.40 -7.59 5.54
C ARG A 582 -6.06 -8.90 5.13
N ASP A 583 -7.15 -9.27 5.80
CA ASP A 583 -7.90 -10.51 5.53
C ASP A 583 -9.31 -10.27 5.01
N LEU A 584 -9.71 -9.01 4.84
CA LEU A 584 -11.01 -8.58 4.34
C LEU A 584 -10.81 -7.57 3.22
N ALA A 585 -11.68 -7.61 2.21
CA ALA A 585 -11.72 -6.59 1.18
C ALA A 585 -12.27 -5.26 1.75
N PRO A 586 -11.88 -4.10 1.20
CA PRO A 586 -12.47 -2.82 1.59
C PRO A 586 -14.00 -2.80 1.58
N SER A 587 -14.64 -3.51 0.63
CA SER A 587 -16.10 -3.61 0.55
C SER A 587 -16.76 -4.21 1.77
N ALA A 588 -16.04 -5.01 2.56
CA ALA A 588 -16.58 -5.58 3.79
C ALA A 588 -16.97 -4.54 4.84
N TYR A 589 -16.50 -3.30 4.68
CA TYR A 589 -16.77 -2.16 5.57
C TYR A 589 -17.75 -1.15 4.97
N PHE A 590 -18.00 -1.18 3.66
CA PHE A 590 -18.77 -0.13 2.98
C PHE A 590 -20.20 -0.06 3.52
N GLY A 591 -20.65 1.14 3.86
CA GLY A 591 -22.02 1.36 4.33
C GLY A 591 -22.32 0.87 5.75
N ARG A 592 -21.36 0.22 6.42
CA ARG A 592 -21.54 -0.33 7.77
C ARG A 592 -21.29 0.68 8.87
N SER A 593 -21.67 0.33 10.10
CA SER A 593 -21.41 1.13 11.29
C SER A 593 -20.14 0.67 12.03
N ALA A 594 -19.49 1.59 12.75
CA ALA A 594 -18.34 1.34 13.60
C ALA A 594 -18.58 1.78 15.06
N VAL A 595 -17.88 1.19 16.03
CA VAL A 595 -17.71 1.76 17.37
C VAL A 595 -16.25 2.12 17.61
N VAL A 596 -15.99 3.32 18.10
CA VAL A 596 -14.64 3.78 18.46
C VAL A 596 -14.61 4.19 19.93
N MET A 597 -13.75 3.52 20.70
CA MET A 597 -13.49 3.82 22.11
C MET A 597 -12.14 4.54 22.22
N ALA A 598 -12.11 5.71 22.85
CA ALA A 598 -10.87 6.45 23.08
C ALA A 598 -10.95 7.31 24.33
N SER A 599 -9.80 7.67 24.91
CA SER A 599 -9.76 8.61 26.05
C SER A 599 -9.79 10.07 25.59
N SER A 600 -9.42 10.35 24.34
CA SER A 600 -9.41 11.68 23.75
C SER A 600 -9.84 11.63 22.27
N SER A 601 -10.20 12.79 21.71
CA SER A 601 -10.48 12.90 20.27
C SER A 601 -9.25 12.68 19.41
N ASP A 602 -8.06 13.01 19.92
CA ASP A 602 -6.81 12.93 19.18
C ASP A 602 -6.42 11.46 18.93
N ASP A 603 -6.65 10.59 19.92
CA ASP A 603 -6.44 9.13 19.78
C ASP A 603 -7.44 8.49 18.80
N ALA A 604 -8.66 9.05 18.69
CA ALA A 604 -9.70 8.55 17.80
C ALA A 604 -9.58 9.08 16.37
N ALA A 605 -8.91 10.21 16.15
CA ALA A 605 -8.93 10.90 14.86
C ALA A 605 -8.31 10.07 13.70
N PRO A 606 -7.16 9.39 13.86
CA PRO A 606 -6.64 8.51 12.81
C PRO A 606 -7.58 7.36 12.47
N VAL A 607 -8.29 6.84 13.47
CA VAL A 607 -9.31 5.79 13.28
C VAL A 607 -10.45 6.32 12.42
N PHE A 608 -10.97 7.52 12.69
CA PHE A 608 -12.06 8.10 11.91
C PHE A 608 -11.68 8.31 10.44
N PHE A 609 -10.43 8.70 10.19
CA PHE A 609 -9.94 8.85 8.83
C PHE A 609 -9.87 7.51 8.10
N ALA A 610 -9.35 6.46 8.75
CA ALA A 610 -9.37 5.10 8.20
C ALA A 610 -10.82 4.61 7.95
N MET A 611 -11.75 4.86 8.88
CA MET A 611 -13.17 4.53 8.69
C MET A 611 -13.80 5.29 7.51
N ARG A 612 -13.44 6.56 7.30
CA ARG A 612 -13.87 7.34 6.13
C ARG A 612 -13.33 6.74 4.83
N ALA A 613 -12.05 6.37 4.79
CA ALA A 613 -11.44 5.72 3.64
C ALA A 613 -12.13 4.37 3.33
N LEU A 614 -12.55 3.64 4.37
CA LEU A 614 -13.37 2.43 4.30
C LEU A 614 -14.87 2.69 4.11
N LYS A 615 -15.30 3.93 3.86
CA LYS A 615 -16.71 4.28 3.57
C LYS A 615 -17.71 3.75 4.60
N ILE A 616 -17.30 3.72 5.86
CA ILE A 616 -18.19 3.49 7.00
C ILE A 616 -19.26 4.58 7.00
N SER A 617 -20.53 4.19 7.13
CA SER A 617 -21.67 5.11 7.06
C SER A 617 -21.92 5.85 8.36
N LYS A 618 -21.51 5.26 9.49
CA LYS A 618 -21.78 5.81 10.82
C LYS A 618 -20.76 5.35 11.85
N ILE A 619 -20.35 6.25 12.75
CA ILE A 619 -19.44 5.95 13.85
C ILE A 619 -20.12 6.25 15.19
N TYR A 620 -20.15 5.26 16.06
CA TYR A 620 -20.52 5.43 17.47
C TYR A 620 -19.27 5.67 18.31
N THR A 621 -19.32 6.62 19.25
CA THR A 621 -18.15 6.97 20.08
C THR A 621 -18.37 6.73 21.56
N VAL A 622 -17.30 6.37 22.26
CA VAL A 622 -17.27 6.15 23.71
C VAL A 622 -16.01 6.77 24.31
N GLY A 623 -16.16 7.52 25.40
CA GLY A 623 -15.05 8.01 26.24
C GLY A 623 -14.57 9.43 25.96
N PHE A 624 -15.08 10.11 24.93
CA PHE A 624 -14.73 11.50 24.62
C PHE A 624 -15.87 12.23 23.90
N ARG A 625 -15.81 13.57 23.89
CA ARG A 625 -16.68 14.40 23.05
C ARG A 625 -15.97 14.70 21.74
N THR A 626 -16.64 14.46 20.61
CA THR A 626 -16.06 14.74 19.30
C THR A 626 -16.11 16.23 18.96
N PRO A 627 -14.97 16.89 18.69
CA PRO A 627 -14.93 18.27 18.24
C PRO A 627 -15.60 18.48 16.87
N SER A 628 -16.20 19.64 16.64
CA SER A 628 -16.95 19.93 15.40
C SER A 628 -16.10 19.88 14.13
N ASN A 629 -14.81 20.21 14.20
CA ASN A 629 -13.88 20.09 13.07
C ASN A 629 -13.63 18.63 12.67
N LEU A 630 -13.47 17.74 13.65
CA LEU A 630 -13.31 16.30 13.41
C LEU A 630 -14.62 15.70 12.88
N ALA A 631 -15.76 16.08 13.47
CA ALA A 631 -17.08 15.60 13.06
C ALA A 631 -17.44 15.97 11.60
N ARG A 632 -17.07 17.17 11.13
CA ARG A 632 -17.35 17.61 9.74
C ARG A 632 -16.66 16.78 8.66
N ASN A 633 -15.56 16.12 8.99
CA ASN A 633 -14.72 15.40 8.03
C ASN A 633 -14.72 13.88 8.28
N ALA A 634 -15.60 13.40 9.15
CA ALA A 634 -15.80 12.00 9.48
C ALA A 634 -17.20 11.55 9.03
N PRO A 635 -17.47 10.24 8.93
CA PRO A 635 -18.83 9.74 8.82
C PRO A 635 -19.71 10.26 9.97
N PRO A 636 -21.05 10.33 9.79
CA PRO A 636 -21.99 10.68 10.85
C PRO A 636 -21.64 10.06 12.21
N ILE A 637 -21.51 10.90 13.23
CA ILE A 637 -21.06 10.49 14.57
C ILE A 637 -22.20 10.52 15.57
N GLU A 638 -22.38 9.45 16.33
CA GLU A 638 -23.32 9.38 17.45
C GLU A 638 -22.60 8.96 18.75
N PRO A 639 -22.45 9.86 19.74
CA PRO A 639 -21.87 9.46 21.02
C PRO A 639 -22.85 8.59 21.81
N PHE A 640 -22.34 7.52 22.43
CA PHE A 640 -23.13 6.73 23.38
C PHE A 640 -23.27 7.50 24.70
N ILE A 641 -24.40 8.23 24.81
CA ILE A 641 -24.73 9.08 25.97
C ILE A 641 -25.66 8.39 26.97
N SER A 642 -26.26 7.24 26.62
CA SER A 642 -27.20 6.52 27.48
C SER A 642 -27.23 5.02 27.18
N LEU A 643 -27.80 4.25 28.10
CA LEU A 643 -28.05 2.82 27.90
C LEU A 643 -28.97 2.56 26.70
N GLU A 644 -29.95 3.45 26.49
CA GLU A 644 -30.87 3.39 25.36
C GLU A 644 -30.14 3.57 24.02
N SER A 645 -29.14 4.45 23.95
CA SER A 645 -28.33 4.64 22.73
C SER A 645 -27.53 3.39 22.36
N LEU A 646 -26.98 2.69 23.37
CA LEU A 646 -26.27 1.44 23.18
C LEU A 646 -27.23 0.29 22.83
N GLN A 647 -28.39 0.22 23.48
CA GLN A 647 -29.41 -0.78 23.14
C GLN A 647 -29.94 -0.58 21.73
N ARG A 648 -30.21 0.67 21.32
CA ARG A 648 -30.62 1.03 19.96
C ARG A 648 -29.60 0.57 18.92
N ALA A 649 -28.31 0.82 19.15
CA ALA A 649 -27.25 0.36 18.25
C ALA A 649 -27.10 -1.18 18.21
N ARG A 650 -27.56 -1.90 19.25
CA ARG A 650 -27.57 -3.37 19.28
C ARG A 650 -28.84 -3.98 18.70
N SER A 651 -29.98 -3.29 18.81
CA SER A 651 -31.31 -3.78 18.44
C SER A 651 -31.67 -3.49 16.99
N VAL A 652 -30.75 -2.94 16.19
CA VAL A 652 -31.00 -2.79 14.76
C VAL A 652 -30.84 -4.15 14.12
N GLU A 653 -31.97 -4.74 13.72
CA GLU A 653 -32.03 -5.93 12.87
C GLU A 653 -31.56 -5.47 11.48
N ASP A 654 -30.26 -5.64 11.14
CA ASP A 654 -29.62 -5.60 9.79
C ASP A 654 -28.15 -5.08 9.82
N ASP A 655 -27.52 -4.89 8.64
CA ASP A 655 -26.17 -4.35 8.32
C ASP A 655 -25.78 -3.01 9.00
N SER A 656 -26.69 -2.41 9.76
CA SER A 656 -26.51 -1.15 10.47
C SER A 656 -25.99 -1.32 11.90
N ALA A 657 -26.02 -2.55 12.45
CA ALA A 657 -25.32 -2.89 13.69
C ALA A 657 -23.81 -2.67 13.50
N PRO A 658 -23.06 -2.28 14.56
CA PRO A 658 -21.63 -2.06 14.41
C PRO A 658 -20.89 -3.33 13.98
N PHE A 659 -20.27 -3.25 12.81
CA PHE A 659 -19.47 -4.32 12.22
C PHE A 659 -18.03 -4.28 12.73
N VAL A 660 -17.46 -3.09 12.87
CA VAL A 660 -16.09 -2.88 13.35
C VAL A 660 -16.09 -2.17 14.71
N ILE A 661 -15.29 -2.67 15.64
CA ILE A 661 -15.07 -2.06 16.95
C ILE A 661 -13.58 -1.77 17.07
N VAL A 662 -13.22 -0.51 17.32
CA VAL A 662 -11.84 -0.08 17.50
C VAL A 662 -11.64 0.46 18.91
N SER A 663 -10.64 -0.05 19.62
CA SER A 663 -10.20 0.45 20.92
C SER A 663 -8.89 1.21 20.78
N ALA A 664 -8.93 2.52 21.02
CA ALA A 664 -7.77 3.38 21.27
C ALA A 664 -7.61 3.69 22.78
N LEU A 665 -8.24 2.90 23.65
CA LEU A 665 -8.07 3.03 25.10
C LEU A 665 -6.76 2.37 25.54
N GLY A 666 -6.15 2.90 26.60
CA GLY A 666 -4.97 2.27 27.20
C GLY A 666 -5.28 0.91 27.83
N SER A 667 -4.24 0.10 28.01
CA SER A 667 -4.34 -1.28 28.52
C SER A 667 -4.99 -1.38 29.90
N GLU A 668 -4.93 -0.32 30.72
CA GLU A 668 -5.57 -0.21 32.03
C GLU A 668 -7.10 -0.25 31.95
N LYS A 669 -7.68 0.09 30.79
CA LYS A 669 -9.13 0.07 30.53
C LYS A 669 -9.58 -1.18 29.77
N SER A 670 -8.74 -2.22 29.68
CA SER A 670 -9.05 -3.48 28.96
C SER A 670 -10.36 -4.15 29.40
N HIS A 671 -10.70 -4.04 30.68
CA HIS A 671 -11.94 -4.59 31.24
C HIS A 671 -13.20 -3.95 30.62
N LEU A 672 -13.15 -2.65 30.32
CA LEU A 672 -14.23 -1.90 29.69
C LEU A 672 -14.42 -2.32 28.24
N VAL A 673 -13.31 -2.46 27.52
CA VAL A 673 -13.27 -2.98 26.14
C VAL A 673 -13.91 -4.37 26.10
N GLY A 674 -13.48 -5.27 27.01
CA GLY A 674 -14.04 -6.61 27.13
C GLY A 674 -15.54 -6.64 27.42
N MET A 675 -16.05 -5.71 28.24
CA MET A 675 -17.48 -5.58 28.49
C MET A 675 -18.26 -5.14 27.24
N LEU A 676 -17.72 -4.22 26.45
CA LEU A 676 -18.35 -3.75 25.23
C LEU A 676 -18.35 -4.84 24.14
N LEU A 677 -17.24 -5.56 24.01
CA LEU A 677 -17.13 -6.72 23.12
C LEU A 677 -18.15 -7.80 23.45
N ARG A 678 -18.39 -8.11 24.73
CA ARG A 678 -19.47 -9.02 25.14
C ARG A 678 -20.87 -8.48 24.86
N ALA A 679 -21.05 -7.16 24.82
CA ALA A 679 -22.35 -6.56 24.53
C ALA A 679 -22.68 -6.64 23.03
N PHE A 680 -21.71 -6.32 22.17
CA PHE A 680 -21.89 -6.44 20.71
C PHE A 680 -21.61 -7.85 20.17
N GLY A 681 -21.03 -8.70 21.02
CA GLY A 681 -20.89 -10.14 20.86
C GLY A 681 -22.23 -10.84 21.03
N GLY A 682 -22.58 -11.68 20.08
CA GLY A 682 -23.86 -12.37 20.04
C GLY A 682 -24.09 -12.97 18.67
N VAL A 683 -24.51 -14.23 18.67
CA VAL A 683 -24.82 -15.03 17.48
C VAL A 683 -25.86 -14.26 16.66
N GLY A 684 -25.54 -13.98 15.39
CA GLY A 684 -26.52 -13.43 14.45
C GLY A 684 -27.78 -14.31 14.38
N PRO A 685 -28.88 -13.83 13.80
CA PRO A 685 -30.08 -14.64 13.61
C PRO A 685 -29.69 -16.00 12.99
N LYS A 686 -30.29 -17.10 13.46
CA LYS A 686 -30.11 -18.43 12.84
C LYS A 686 -30.47 -18.31 11.36
N GLY A 687 -29.47 -18.30 10.48
CA GLY A 687 -29.63 -18.12 9.02
C GLY A 687 -28.95 -16.89 8.42
N ALA A 688 -28.39 -15.97 9.23
CA ALA A 688 -27.56 -14.86 8.76
C ALA A 688 -26.09 -15.29 8.61
N THR A 689 -25.40 -14.75 7.60
CA THR A 689 -24.07 -15.20 7.16
C THR A 689 -22.98 -15.17 8.23
N ASN A 690 -22.02 -16.10 8.14
CA ASN A 690 -20.87 -16.30 9.04
C ASN A 690 -19.84 -15.15 9.06
N THR A 691 -20.17 -13.95 8.58
CA THR A 691 -19.24 -12.83 8.53
C THR A 691 -18.90 -12.38 9.95
N LYS A 692 -17.72 -12.77 10.45
CA LYS A 692 -17.20 -12.33 11.75
C LYS A 692 -17.12 -10.81 11.78
N LYS A 693 -17.62 -10.20 12.86
CA LYS A 693 -17.39 -8.78 13.14
C LYS A 693 -15.89 -8.52 13.33
N VAL A 694 -15.44 -7.28 13.22
CA VAL A 694 -14.02 -6.93 13.34
C VAL A 694 -13.76 -6.20 14.65
N PHE A 695 -12.72 -6.61 15.36
CA PHE A 695 -12.20 -5.89 16.51
C PHE A 695 -10.74 -5.51 16.27
N LEU A 696 -10.41 -4.24 16.48
CA LEU A 696 -9.04 -3.73 16.42
C LEU A 696 -8.67 -3.10 17.77
N ASP A 697 -7.63 -3.61 18.40
CA ASP A 697 -7.08 -3.07 19.64
C ASP A 697 -5.77 -2.32 19.38
N LEU A 698 -5.76 -1.01 19.59
CA LEU A 698 -4.58 -0.16 19.44
C LEU A 698 -3.74 -0.08 20.74
N ALA A 699 -4.19 -0.71 21.83
CA ALA A 699 -3.44 -0.74 23.08
C ALA A 699 -2.21 -1.65 22.99
N ASP A 700 -1.06 -1.14 23.43
CA ASP A 700 0.20 -1.90 23.49
C ASP A 700 0.04 -3.20 24.29
N GLY A 701 0.39 -4.32 23.64
CA GLY A 701 0.32 -5.67 24.20
C GLY A 701 1.32 -5.93 25.32
N ALA A 702 2.45 -5.22 25.36
CA ALA A 702 3.56 -5.48 26.28
C ALA A 702 3.26 -5.14 27.75
N VAL A 703 2.23 -4.31 28.00
CA VAL A 703 1.92 -3.76 29.35
C VAL A 703 0.76 -4.50 30.04
N ARG A 704 0.21 -5.55 29.43
CA ARG A 704 -1.05 -6.17 29.90
C ARG A 704 -0.88 -6.99 31.19
N LYS A 705 -1.52 -6.53 32.28
CA LYS A 705 -1.56 -7.20 33.60
C LYS A 705 -2.84 -8.03 33.86
N SER A 706 -3.95 -7.80 33.14
CA SER A 706 -5.17 -8.64 33.26
C SER A 706 -6.11 -8.52 32.06
N SER A 707 -6.63 -9.67 31.60
CA SER A 707 -7.66 -9.87 30.56
C SER A 707 -7.34 -9.31 29.17
N ASP A 708 -7.15 -10.20 28.19
CA ASP A 708 -6.90 -9.85 26.77
C ASP A 708 -8.20 -9.56 26.01
N PRO A 709 -8.44 -8.31 25.55
CA PRO A 709 -9.61 -7.97 24.75
C PRO A 709 -9.68 -8.75 23.43
N GLY A 710 -8.54 -9.10 22.82
CA GLY A 710 -8.50 -9.87 21.58
C GLY A 710 -9.10 -11.26 21.76
N LEU A 711 -8.68 -11.99 22.81
CA LEU A 711 -9.26 -13.29 23.15
C LEU A 711 -10.75 -13.20 23.53
N ILE A 712 -11.16 -12.10 24.16
CA ILE A 712 -12.59 -11.86 24.43
C ILE A 712 -13.34 -11.66 23.13
N ALA A 713 -12.81 -10.87 22.19
CA ALA A 713 -13.42 -10.60 20.90
C ALA A 713 -13.59 -11.90 20.11
N GLU A 714 -12.56 -12.74 20.02
CA GLU A 714 -12.62 -14.04 19.35
C GLU A 714 -13.68 -14.97 19.95
N LYS A 715 -13.73 -15.07 21.29
CA LYS A 715 -14.79 -15.83 22.01
C LYS A 715 -16.20 -15.30 21.76
N ASN A 716 -16.32 -14.06 21.30
CA ASN A 716 -17.59 -13.39 21.02
C ASN A 716 -17.86 -13.23 19.51
N GLY A 717 -17.13 -13.96 18.65
CA GLY A 717 -17.40 -14.04 17.20
C GLY A 717 -16.76 -12.93 16.37
N PHE A 718 -15.74 -12.25 16.90
CA PHE A 718 -14.97 -11.25 16.15
C PHE A 718 -13.70 -11.85 15.55
N ALA A 719 -13.27 -11.31 14.40
CA ALA A 719 -11.88 -11.34 13.97
C ALA A 719 -11.13 -10.23 14.73
N ALA A 720 -10.07 -10.59 15.46
CA ALA A 720 -9.34 -9.68 16.32
C ALA A 720 -7.96 -9.32 15.72
N TYR A 721 -7.67 -8.02 15.69
CA TYR A 721 -6.40 -7.45 15.27
C TYR A 721 -5.79 -6.63 16.41
N GLY A 722 -4.46 -6.57 16.46
CA GLY A 722 -3.72 -5.92 17.55
C GLY A 722 -2.81 -4.79 17.10
N ALA A 723 -2.30 -4.05 18.09
CA ALA A 723 -1.43 -2.89 17.91
C ALA A 723 -0.12 -3.23 17.19
N ASP A 724 0.39 -4.46 17.31
CA ASP A 724 1.63 -4.91 16.66
C ASP A 724 1.55 -4.84 15.13
N ASP A 725 0.42 -5.25 14.56
CA ASP A 725 0.22 -5.24 13.12
C ASP A 725 0.05 -3.79 12.62
N VAL A 726 -0.70 -2.96 13.36
CA VAL A 726 -0.84 -1.52 13.07
C VAL A 726 0.51 -0.81 13.14
N ALA A 727 1.32 -1.08 14.16
CA ALA A 727 2.64 -0.50 14.34
C ALA A 727 3.60 -0.93 13.22
N ALA A 728 3.57 -2.19 12.81
CA ALA A 728 4.38 -2.68 11.71
C ALA A 728 3.98 -2.03 10.37
N PHE A 729 2.69 -1.97 10.02
CA PHE A 729 2.26 -1.27 8.80
C PHE A 729 2.53 0.24 8.86
N THR A 730 2.36 0.87 10.02
CA THR A 730 2.71 2.30 10.22
C THR A 730 4.21 2.51 10.00
N THR A 731 5.04 1.56 10.43
CA THR A 731 6.50 1.60 10.23
C THR A 731 6.89 1.40 8.76
N VAL A 732 6.25 0.45 8.05
CA VAL A 732 6.39 0.29 6.59
C VAL A 732 6.09 1.61 5.88
N GLU A 733 4.97 2.23 6.25
CA GLU A 733 4.55 3.49 5.65
C GLU A 733 5.49 4.66 5.99
N SER A 734 5.93 4.74 7.25
CA SER A 734 6.87 5.77 7.69
C SER A 734 8.21 5.66 6.95
N LEU A 735 8.74 4.44 6.78
CA LEU A 735 9.93 4.20 5.95
C LEU A 735 9.69 4.64 4.51
N ARG A 736 8.55 4.27 3.92
CA ARG A 736 8.18 4.68 2.56
C ARG A 736 8.13 6.20 2.42
N LEU A 737 7.56 6.91 3.37
CA LEU A 737 7.46 8.38 3.37
C LEU A 737 8.80 9.07 3.63
N LEU A 738 9.63 8.53 4.53
CA LEU A 738 10.89 9.16 4.96
C LEU A 738 12.06 8.87 4.01
N VAL A 739 12.13 7.68 3.42
CA VAL A 739 13.25 7.27 2.56
C VAL A 739 12.84 6.87 1.13
N GLY A 740 11.54 6.87 0.80
CA GLY A 740 11.05 6.60 -0.55
C GLY A 740 11.18 5.15 -1.00
N GLN A 741 11.49 4.21 -0.10
CA GLN A 741 11.69 2.79 -0.43
C GLN A 741 10.83 1.89 0.45
N ASN A 742 10.44 0.74 -0.11
CA ASN A 742 9.58 -0.21 0.59
C ASN A 742 10.42 -1.20 1.37
N VAL A 743 9.89 -1.57 2.53
CA VAL A 743 10.36 -2.71 3.32
C VAL A 743 9.14 -3.61 3.56
N PRO A 744 9.21 -4.92 3.28
CA PRO A 744 8.06 -5.81 3.44
C PRO A 744 7.53 -5.81 4.88
N TYR A 745 6.20 -5.82 5.02
CA TYR A 745 5.52 -5.88 6.32
C TYR A 745 6.00 -7.04 7.20
N SER A 746 6.13 -8.22 6.60
CA SER A 746 6.66 -9.44 7.21
C SER A 746 8.07 -9.22 7.78
N PHE A 747 8.96 -8.57 7.03
CA PHE A 747 10.30 -8.21 7.51
C PHE A 747 10.24 -7.27 8.73
N VAL A 748 9.35 -6.27 8.72
CA VAL A 748 9.15 -5.38 9.89
C VAL A 748 8.64 -6.16 11.09
N ARG A 749 7.67 -7.06 10.91
CA ARG A 749 7.13 -7.91 12.00
C ARG A 749 8.21 -8.84 12.57
N LEU A 750 9.02 -9.47 11.72
CA LEU A 750 10.14 -10.33 12.13
C LEU A 750 11.15 -9.56 12.97
N ALA A 751 11.57 -8.37 12.50
CA ALA A 751 12.57 -7.58 13.20
C ALA A 751 12.07 -6.94 14.50
N SER A 752 10.76 -6.74 14.64
CA SER A 752 10.14 -6.17 15.85
C SER A 752 9.99 -7.17 17.01
N GLY A 753 10.38 -8.45 16.82
CA GLY A 753 10.45 -9.46 17.88
C GLY A 753 9.12 -10.09 18.31
N SER A 754 7.97 -9.64 17.79
CA SER A 754 6.67 -10.24 18.11
C SER A 754 6.33 -11.43 17.20
N HIS A 755 7.03 -12.55 17.41
CA HIS A 755 6.52 -13.88 17.04
C HIS A 755 5.35 -14.24 17.97
N ARG A 756 4.12 -13.87 17.57
CA ARG A 756 2.91 -14.41 18.21
C ARG A 756 1.92 -15.10 17.27
N TYR A 757 2.14 -15.09 15.95
CA TYR A 757 1.36 -15.91 15.03
C TYR A 757 2.29 -16.50 13.97
N GLY A 758 2.31 -17.83 13.88
CA GLY A 758 3.07 -18.59 12.90
C GLY A 758 2.59 -18.34 11.48
N VAL A 759 3.51 -18.51 10.54
CA VAL A 759 3.34 -18.43 9.08
C VAL A 759 2.21 -19.32 8.58
#